data_AF-A0A8W8M5B8-F1
#
_entry.id   AF-A0A8W8M5B8-F1
#
_cell.length_a   1.000
_cell.length_b   1.000
_cell.length_c   1.000
_cell.angle_alpha   90.00
_cell.angle_beta   90.00
_cell.angle_gamma   90.00
#
_symmetry.space_group_name_H-M   'P 1'
#
loop_
_entity.id
_entity.type
_entity.pdbx_description
1 polymer ?
#
loop_
_entity_poly.entity_id
_entity_poly.type
_entity_poly.pdbx_seq_one_letter_code
_entity_poly.pdbx_strand_id
1 'polypeptide(L)'
;MQNNSADETDPEMEGGPETKPLTKRKNLMKRRLSPYKFKSEELEKLYQRYIYNLQQSALRYTLGVFIILTATLSALEFAYIRDFTIYGLCHGIMCLIFIAMFILMLFFLFKYDCMREVHFRVVVHVILFFMVCFAVLSFPFDLDHPLAPRPTYTHADGVWQIVFVVFIIYSLVPLRTLLAVICGVIIPASHVVVCIVTKTENDSDWWRQLVANIILFVSVNVAGIFINNVTQRAQRKTFVDTRNCIAARKEIQQENEKLERLLLSVLPQHVASEVKDDITMRDNERQFHKIYIHHYEPVSMGGLVVLQMFFGYNIVYLLVCAASVYVILLLTSWKCQNGSGVAVAVFIFLFIVICELFLVEEKAWHSVRGAQIILSMKVIGLGFDISSGVMPLPSVTDYMAYIFNAGNVIFGPWISFQDFKSIYSTNVSKCLSLEWMTKVMKSSVFSILCLSFSTCFGSWIILDGNYKWVRAYRDAQSFRFSHYFVCFVSETTAALAGISPGDIEYGVTVTRPLSVELPRSLVEVVTNWNLPMHNWLKTYVFKIARPHGTFLAVILTYIASSLLHGLNFQLAAVLLSLGLYSYVEMTFRRKLSRIFDACLEARSCRENCPHTYKNNHPYIWITNLAFGCLAIFHLAYLGLMFDSSVEAEKGYNMSHTLQKWSDLGFLSHWVILGTYIFHLMV
;
A
#
# COMPACT_ATOMS: atom_id res chain seq x y z
N MET A 1 -4.41 3.14 -45.14
CA MET A 1 -3.76 1.88 -44.74
C MET A 1 -4.40 1.45 -43.45
N GLN A 2 -5.08 0.31 -43.48
CA GLN A 2 -6.03 -0.14 -42.45
C GLN A 2 -5.34 -0.67 -41.18
N ASN A 3 -5.95 -0.31 -40.05
CA ASN A 3 -5.76 -0.87 -38.72
C ASN A 3 -5.86 -2.40 -38.70
N ASN A 4 -5.04 -3.03 -37.87
CA ASN A 4 -5.44 -4.26 -37.18
C ASN A 4 -5.07 -4.15 -35.69
N SER A 5 -6.12 -4.17 -34.87
CA SER A 5 -6.14 -4.34 -33.43
C SER A 5 -5.61 -5.73 -33.05
N ALA A 6 -4.60 -5.78 -32.18
CA ALA A 6 -4.18 -7.01 -31.52
C ALA A 6 -5.15 -7.29 -30.36
N ASP A 7 -5.95 -8.33 -30.55
CA ASP A 7 -6.82 -8.95 -29.56
C ASP A 7 -5.97 -9.75 -28.56
N GLU A 8 -6.27 -9.64 -27.27
CA GLU A 8 -5.68 -10.45 -26.21
C GLU A 8 -6.18 -11.89 -26.32
N THR A 9 -5.45 -12.73 -27.05
CA THR A 9 -5.69 -14.18 -27.06
C THR A 9 -4.85 -14.88 -26.00
N ASP A 10 -5.53 -15.63 -25.12
CA ASP A 10 -4.98 -16.69 -24.28
C ASP A 10 -3.98 -17.57 -25.08
N PRO A 11 -2.92 -18.12 -24.47
CA PRO A 11 -1.88 -18.83 -25.21
C PRO A 11 -2.45 -20.11 -25.85
N GLU A 12 -2.66 -20.06 -27.16
CA GLU A 12 -2.97 -21.23 -27.96
C GLU A 12 -1.84 -22.25 -27.88
N MET A 13 -2.24 -23.49 -27.63
CA MET A 13 -1.37 -24.62 -27.48
C MET A 13 -1.23 -25.35 -28.82
N GLU A 14 -0.06 -25.25 -29.46
CA GLU A 14 0.30 -25.91 -30.72
C GLU A 14 -0.02 -27.42 -30.81
N GLY A 15 -0.21 -27.89 -32.05
CA GLY A 15 -0.76 -29.18 -32.46
C GLY A 15 0.25 -30.27 -32.87
N GLY A 16 -0.25 -31.51 -32.90
CA GLY A 16 0.43 -32.75 -33.32
C GLY A 16 -0.40 -34.00 -32.93
N PRO A 17 -0.22 -35.17 -33.58
CA PRO A 17 -1.22 -35.79 -34.46
C PRO A 17 -2.26 -36.73 -33.81
N GLU A 18 -3.31 -37.02 -34.58
CA GLU A 18 -4.52 -37.76 -34.23
C GLU A 18 -4.29 -39.19 -33.70
N THR A 19 -5.01 -39.55 -32.63
CA THR A 19 -5.17 -40.94 -32.16
C THR A 19 -6.64 -41.31 -31.90
N LYS A 20 -6.96 -42.59 -32.14
CA LYS A 20 -8.27 -43.24 -32.38
C LYS A 20 -9.40 -43.04 -31.31
N PRO A 21 -10.68 -43.31 -31.64
CA PRO A 21 -11.86 -42.81 -30.90
C PRO A 21 -12.11 -43.40 -29.50
N LEU A 22 -11.65 -44.63 -29.20
CA LEU A 22 -11.96 -45.34 -27.94
C LEU A 22 -11.14 -44.85 -26.74
N THR A 23 -9.92 -44.34 -26.94
CA THR A 23 -9.11 -43.67 -25.91
C THR A 23 -9.63 -42.27 -25.58
N LYS A 24 -10.35 -41.63 -26.51
CA LYS A 24 -10.90 -40.28 -26.36
C LYS A 24 -11.92 -40.20 -25.21
N ARG A 25 -12.77 -41.21 -25.02
CA ARG A 25 -13.83 -41.22 -23.97
C ARG A 25 -13.29 -41.43 -22.55
N LYS A 26 -12.31 -42.33 -22.37
CA LYS A 26 -11.58 -42.51 -21.10
C LYS A 26 -10.71 -41.29 -20.79
N ASN A 27 -10.08 -40.67 -21.79
CA ASN A 27 -9.32 -39.44 -21.61
C ASN A 27 -10.22 -38.22 -21.36
N LEU A 28 -11.44 -38.17 -21.89
CA LEU A 28 -12.39 -37.07 -21.62
C LEU A 28 -12.85 -37.04 -20.16
N MET A 29 -13.15 -38.22 -19.57
CA MET A 29 -13.46 -38.32 -18.14
C MET A 29 -12.23 -37.97 -17.28
N LYS A 30 -11.05 -38.45 -17.64
CA LYS A 30 -9.79 -38.12 -16.96
C LYS A 30 -9.44 -36.62 -17.04
N ARG A 31 -9.78 -35.97 -18.15
CA ARG A 31 -9.56 -34.53 -18.42
C ARG A 31 -10.58 -33.63 -17.72
N ARG A 32 -11.81 -34.11 -17.46
CA ARG A 32 -12.78 -33.43 -16.58
C ARG A 32 -12.40 -33.47 -15.10
N LEU A 33 -11.63 -34.47 -14.66
CA LEU A 33 -11.21 -34.67 -13.27
C LEU A 33 -9.85 -34.01 -12.91
N SER A 34 -9.05 -33.57 -13.89
CA SER A 34 -7.86 -32.76 -13.62
C SER A 34 -7.63 -31.70 -14.73
N PRO A 35 -8.25 -30.51 -14.63
CA PRO A 35 -8.15 -29.47 -15.66
C PRO A 35 -6.77 -28.81 -15.74
N TYR A 36 -5.89 -29.03 -14.77
CA TYR A 36 -4.66 -28.26 -14.57
C TYR A 36 -3.40 -29.11 -14.74
N LYS A 37 -3.18 -29.73 -15.91
CA LYS A 37 -1.87 -30.33 -16.24
C LYS A 37 -1.28 -29.64 -17.45
N PHE A 38 0.04 -29.39 -17.43
CA PHE A 38 0.74 -28.90 -18.61
C PHE A 38 0.71 -29.94 -19.72
N LYS A 39 0.66 -29.49 -20.98
CA LYS A 39 0.72 -30.38 -22.16
C LYS A 39 2.06 -31.12 -22.27
N SER A 40 3.17 -30.47 -21.88
CA SER A 40 4.50 -31.09 -21.82
C SER A 40 4.69 -31.83 -20.50
N GLU A 41 5.05 -33.12 -20.59
CA GLU A 41 5.29 -33.98 -19.43
C GLU A 41 6.56 -33.55 -18.66
N GLU A 42 7.57 -33.06 -19.37
CA GLU A 42 8.79 -32.52 -18.76
C GLU A 42 8.51 -31.25 -17.97
N LEU A 43 7.66 -30.37 -18.52
CA LEU A 43 7.25 -29.15 -17.83
C LEU A 43 6.42 -29.45 -16.59
N GLU A 44 5.55 -30.46 -16.65
CA GLU A 44 4.81 -30.92 -15.48
C GLU A 44 5.76 -31.50 -14.42
N LYS A 45 6.76 -32.31 -14.79
CA LYS A 45 7.77 -32.83 -13.84
C LYS A 45 8.55 -31.69 -13.16
N LEU A 46 8.93 -30.66 -13.92
CA LEU A 46 9.63 -29.50 -13.38
C LEU A 46 8.75 -28.69 -12.42
N TYR A 47 7.47 -28.48 -12.79
CA TYR A 47 6.49 -27.84 -11.91
C TYR A 47 6.28 -28.64 -10.62
N GLN A 48 6.18 -29.97 -10.69
CA GLN A 48 6.04 -30.83 -9.51
C GLN A 48 7.23 -30.70 -8.55
N ARG A 49 8.46 -30.54 -9.08
CA ARG A 49 9.65 -30.30 -8.25
C ARG A 49 9.68 -28.90 -7.65
N TYR A 50 9.22 -27.89 -8.39
CA TYR A 50 9.10 -26.52 -7.90
C TYR A 50 8.07 -26.44 -6.75
N ILE A 51 6.88 -26.98 -6.96
CA ILE A 51 5.79 -26.90 -5.99
C ILE A 51 6.11 -27.69 -4.72
N TYR A 52 6.84 -28.78 -4.85
CA TYR A 52 7.33 -29.58 -3.74
C TYR A 52 8.15 -28.75 -2.73
N ASN A 53 9.12 -27.99 -3.23
CA ASN A 53 9.96 -27.14 -2.39
C ASN A 53 9.13 -26.01 -1.74
N LEU A 54 8.18 -25.45 -2.50
CA LEU A 54 7.28 -24.41 -1.99
C LEU A 54 6.33 -24.95 -0.90
N GLN A 55 5.81 -26.17 -1.06
CA GLN A 55 4.85 -26.78 -0.13
C GLN A 55 5.52 -27.36 1.13
N GLN A 56 6.83 -27.59 1.10
CA GLN A 56 7.59 -28.00 2.28
C GLN A 56 7.59 -26.93 3.38
N SER A 57 7.58 -25.64 3.02
CA SER A 57 7.41 -24.55 4.00
C SER A 57 5.98 -24.51 4.53
N ALA A 58 4.97 -24.67 3.68
CA ALA A 58 3.56 -24.72 4.08
C ALA A 58 3.27 -25.85 5.09
N LEU A 59 3.90 -27.01 4.91
CA LEU A 59 3.77 -28.15 5.82
C LEU A 59 4.44 -27.89 7.19
N ARG A 60 5.58 -27.17 7.22
CA ARG A 60 6.21 -26.68 8.45
C ARG A 60 5.29 -25.75 9.22
N TYR A 61 4.67 -24.78 8.53
CA TYR A 61 3.73 -23.87 9.16
C TYR A 61 2.50 -24.61 9.69
N THR A 62 1.97 -25.58 8.93
CA THR A 62 0.85 -26.42 9.36
C THR A 62 1.16 -27.14 10.67
N LEU A 63 2.31 -27.82 10.75
CA LEU A 63 2.75 -28.48 11.98
C LEU A 63 2.94 -27.50 13.14
N GLY A 64 3.56 -26.34 12.89
CA GLY A 64 3.74 -25.31 13.93
C GLY A 64 2.41 -24.82 14.50
N VAL A 65 1.41 -24.58 13.66
CA VAL A 65 0.07 -24.19 14.09
C VAL A 65 -0.59 -25.28 14.94
N PHE A 66 -0.49 -26.55 14.55
CA PHE A 66 -1.07 -27.66 15.32
C PHE A 66 -0.37 -27.89 16.66
N ILE A 67 0.95 -27.70 16.74
CA ILE A 67 1.69 -27.75 18.01
C ILE A 67 1.17 -26.68 18.97
N ILE A 68 1.10 -25.42 18.50
CA ILE A 68 0.60 -24.32 19.33
C ILE A 68 -0.85 -24.60 19.76
N LEU A 69 -1.71 -24.98 18.82
CA LEU A 69 -3.12 -25.24 19.10
C LEU A 69 -3.30 -26.35 20.16
N THR A 70 -2.71 -27.53 19.95
CA THR A 70 -2.85 -28.67 20.87
C THR A 70 -2.20 -28.41 22.23
N ALA A 71 -1.08 -27.68 22.29
CA ALA A 71 -0.47 -27.24 23.54
C ALA A 71 -1.40 -26.28 24.30
N THR A 72 -2.00 -25.30 23.61
CA THR A 72 -2.93 -24.35 24.24
C THR A 72 -4.18 -25.03 24.75
N LEU A 73 -4.78 -25.96 23.99
CA LEU A 73 -5.95 -26.71 24.43
C LEU A 73 -5.65 -27.56 25.67
N SER A 74 -4.55 -28.32 25.65
CA SER A 74 -4.12 -29.12 26.80
C SER A 74 -3.85 -28.27 28.03
N ALA A 75 -3.20 -27.10 27.87
CA ALA A 75 -2.94 -26.17 28.96
C ALA A 75 -4.22 -25.53 29.51
N LEU A 76 -5.18 -25.16 28.65
CA LEU A 76 -6.47 -24.59 29.06
C LEU A 76 -7.32 -25.61 29.82
N GLU A 77 -7.37 -26.86 29.35
CA GLU A 77 -8.09 -27.94 30.04
C GLU A 77 -7.49 -28.21 31.44
N PHE A 78 -6.16 -28.27 31.54
CA PHE A 78 -5.48 -28.41 32.83
C PHE A 78 -5.71 -27.19 33.75
N ALA A 79 -5.63 -25.97 33.22
CA ALA A 79 -5.78 -24.75 34.00
C ALA A 79 -7.21 -24.53 34.52
N TYR A 80 -8.22 -24.91 33.73
CA TYR A 80 -9.63 -24.74 34.08
C TYR A 80 -10.14 -25.82 35.03
N ILE A 81 -9.84 -27.09 34.73
CA ILE A 81 -10.38 -28.24 35.47
C ILE A 81 -9.51 -28.56 36.70
N ARG A 82 -8.22 -28.19 36.66
CA ARG A 82 -7.21 -28.46 37.73
C ARG A 82 -7.05 -29.94 38.08
N ASP A 83 -7.47 -30.82 37.18
CA ASP A 83 -7.40 -32.27 37.27
C ASP A 83 -7.07 -32.88 35.89
N PHE A 84 -6.63 -34.14 35.88
CA PHE A 84 -6.31 -34.83 34.62
C PHE A 84 -7.58 -35.30 33.91
N THR A 85 -7.89 -34.71 32.76
CA THR A 85 -8.96 -35.17 31.85
C THR A 85 -8.40 -36.03 30.71
N ILE A 86 -9.23 -36.95 30.21
CA ILE A 86 -8.86 -37.82 29.08
C ILE A 86 -8.61 -36.97 27.83
N TYR A 87 -9.46 -35.96 27.58
CA TYR A 87 -9.29 -35.02 26.47
C TYR A 87 -7.98 -34.21 26.55
N GLY A 88 -7.63 -33.70 27.74
CA GLY A 88 -6.37 -32.97 27.97
C GLY A 88 -5.13 -33.82 27.77
N LEU A 89 -5.20 -35.09 28.17
CA LEU A 89 -4.14 -36.06 27.93
C LEU A 89 -4.01 -36.37 26.43
N CYS A 90 -5.12 -36.58 25.73
CA CYS A 90 -5.12 -36.83 24.29
C CYS A 90 -4.59 -35.62 23.49
N HIS A 91 -4.96 -34.39 23.85
CA HIS A 91 -4.39 -33.17 23.25
C HIS A 91 -2.88 -33.06 23.51
N GLY A 92 -2.43 -33.36 24.73
CA GLY A 92 -1.01 -33.39 25.08
C GLY A 92 -0.22 -34.42 24.28
N ILE A 93 -0.76 -35.64 24.10
CA ILE A 93 -0.16 -36.70 23.28
C ILE A 93 -0.08 -36.26 21.82
N MET A 94 -1.15 -35.67 21.27
CA MET A 94 -1.14 -35.15 19.90
C MET A 94 -0.10 -34.05 19.70
N CYS A 95 0.09 -33.16 20.69
CA CYS A 95 1.13 -32.16 20.68
C CYS A 95 2.53 -32.78 20.57
N LEU A 96 2.82 -33.81 21.40
CA LEU A 96 4.09 -34.53 21.34
C LEU A 96 4.32 -35.22 19.99
N ILE A 97 3.27 -35.80 19.39
CA ILE A 97 3.33 -36.41 18.07
C ILE A 97 3.67 -35.35 17.01
N PHE A 98 2.99 -34.20 17.00
CA PHE A 98 3.28 -33.13 16.04
C PHE A 98 4.68 -32.54 16.22
N ILE A 99 5.18 -32.42 17.46
CA ILE A 99 6.57 -32.01 17.75
C ILE A 99 7.56 -33.04 17.18
N ALA A 100 7.33 -34.34 17.42
CA ALA A 100 8.19 -35.39 16.89
C ALA A 100 8.23 -35.37 15.35
N MET A 101 7.08 -35.18 14.70
CA MET A 101 6.99 -35.04 13.25
C MET A 101 7.71 -33.79 12.72
N PHE A 102 7.61 -32.68 13.44
CA PHE A 102 8.30 -31.44 13.09
C PHE A 102 9.83 -31.58 13.17
N ILE A 103 10.33 -32.19 14.26
CA ILE A 103 11.76 -32.49 14.44
C ILE A 103 12.25 -33.46 13.36
N LEU A 104 11.50 -34.52 13.07
CA LEU A 104 11.84 -35.48 12.03
C LEU A 104 11.97 -34.79 10.66
N MET A 105 11.03 -33.90 10.34
CA MET A 105 11.06 -33.16 9.08
C MET A 105 12.24 -32.16 9.01
N LEU A 106 12.58 -31.48 10.12
CA LEU A 106 13.78 -30.63 10.20
C LEU A 106 15.07 -31.43 10.03
N PHE A 107 15.15 -32.60 10.67
CA PHE A 107 16.29 -33.51 10.56
C PHE A 107 16.51 -33.96 9.11
N PHE A 108 15.45 -34.37 8.41
CA PHE A 108 15.56 -34.74 7.00
C PHE A 108 15.97 -33.56 6.11
N LEU A 109 15.50 -32.35 6.41
CA LEU A 109 15.85 -31.13 5.67
C LEU A 109 17.32 -30.75 5.88
N PHE A 110 17.83 -30.87 7.11
CA PHE A 110 19.23 -30.60 7.45
C PHE A 110 20.20 -31.64 6.86
N LYS A 111 19.81 -32.92 6.83
CA LYS A 111 20.71 -34.01 6.40
C LYS A 111 20.77 -34.19 4.88
N TYR A 112 19.70 -33.89 4.16
CA TYR A 112 19.58 -34.23 2.74
C TYR A 112 19.33 -33.01 1.83
N ASP A 113 19.34 -31.78 2.38
CA ASP A 113 18.96 -30.49 1.75
C ASP A 113 17.53 -30.42 1.18
N CYS A 114 16.93 -31.56 0.87
CA CYS A 114 15.59 -31.70 0.35
C CYS A 114 15.09 -33.12 0.66
N MET A 115 13.81 -33.22 1.02
CA MET A 115 13.17 -34.53 1.16
C MET A 115 13.06 -35.21 -0.22
N ARG A 116 13.18 -36.55 -0.31
CA ARG A 116 12.84 -37.25 -1.55
C ARG A 116 11.32 -37.26 -1.74
N GLU A 117 10.84 -37.16 -2.97
CA GLU A 117 9.40 -37.10 -3.29
C GLU A 117 8.55 -38.19 -2.62
N VAL A 118 9.09 -39.41 -2.52
CA VAL A 118 8.41 -40.55 -1.89
C VAL A 118 8.21 -40.30 -0.38
N HIS A 119 9.25 -39.83 0.31
CA HIS A 119 9.20 -39.57 1.75
C HIS A 119 8.25 -38.43 2.10
N PHE A 120 8.26 -37.35 1.32
CA PHE A 120 7.33 -36.25 1.54
C PHE A 120 5.87 -36.63 1.28
N ARG A 121 5.58 -37.42 0.24
CA ARG A 121 4.22 -37.95 0.06
C ARG A 121 3.78 -38.76 1.28
N VAL A 122 4.64 -39.62 1.82
CA VAL A 122 4.33 -40.37 3.06
C VAL A 122 4.09 -39.41 4.22
N VAL A 123 4.98 -38.44 4.46
CA VAL A 123 4.85 -37.45 5.54
C VAL A 123 3.53 -36.68 5.46
N VAL A 124 3.13 -36.24 4.26
CA VAL A 124 1.85 -35.54 4.04
C VAL A 124 0.66 -36.41 4.45
N HIS A 125 0.67 -37.71 4.15
CA HIS A 125 -0.41 -38.61 4.52
C HIS A 125 -0.41 -38.93 6.03
N VAL A 126 0.76 -39.03 6.65
CA VAL A 126 0.88 -39.20 8.10
C VAL A 126 0.38 -37.95 8.83
N ILE A 127 0.72 -36.75 8.35
CA ILE A 127 0.19 -35.49 8.91
C ILE A 127 -1.33 -35.47 8.77
N LEU A 128 -1.85 -35.74 7.57
CA LEU A 128 -3.28 -35.81 7.33
C LEU A 128 -3.98 -36.78 8.28
N PHE A 129 -3.41 -37.95 8.55
CA PHE A 129 -3.97 -38.92 9.49
C PHE A 129 -4.15 -38.32 10.90
N PHE A 130 -3.10 -37.74 11.48
CA PHE A 130 -3.19 -37.15 12.81
C PHE A 130 -4.09 -35.91 12.88
N MET A 131 -4.18 -35.15 11.79
CA MET A 131 -5.15 -34.05 11.65
C MET A 131 -6.60 -34.53 11.71
N VAL A 132 -6.89 -35.65 11.04
CA VAL A 132 -8.19 -36.30 11.10
C VAL A 132 -8.45 -36.87 12.50
N CYS A 133 -7.47 -37.50 13.13
CA CYS A 133 -7.60 -37.97 14.52
C CYS A 133 -7.92 -36.83 15.48
N PHE A 134 -7.28 -35.67 15.33
CA PHE A 134 -7.59 -34.47 16.13
C PHE A 134 -9.05 -34.01 15.94
N ALA A 135 -9.54 -33.99 14.69
CA ALA A 135 -10.95 -33.64 14.43
C ALA A 135 -11.93 -34.65 15.03
N VAL A 136 -11.64 -35.95 14.92
CA VAL A 136 -12.50 -37.02 15.44
C VAL A 136 -12.49 -37.06 16.96
N LEU A 137 -11.35 -36.79 17.60
CA LEU A 137 -11.25 -36.68 19.06
C LEU A 137 -12.17 -35.59 19.62
N SER A 138 -12.47 -34.57 18.80
CA SER A 138 -13.34 -33.46 19.19
C SER A 138 -14.84 -33.77 19.05
N PHE A 139 -15.20 -34.98 18.61
CA PHE A 139 -16.60 -35.38 18.50
C PHE A 139 -17.21 -35.56 19.89
N PRO A 140 -18.53 -35.33 20.05
CA PRO A 140 -19.21 -35.45 21.33
C PRO A 140 -19.38 -36.92 21.72
N PHE A 141 -18.30 -37.57 22.17
CA PHE A 141 -18.28 -38.91 22.72
C PHE A 141 -18.37 -38.86 24.26
N ASP A 142 -19.18 -39.74 24.85
CA ASP A 142 -19.26 -39.94 26.30
C ASP A 142 -18.03 -40.70 26.84
N LEU A 143 -16.84 -40.09 26.74
CA LEU A 143 -15.58 -40.70 27.22
C LEU A 143 -15.27 -40.37 28.70
N ASP A 144 -15.92 -39.37 29.30
CA ASP A 144 -15.74 -38.98 30.71
C ASP A 144 -17.00 -39.25 31.55
N HIS A 145 -16.96 -40.26 32.44
CA HIS A 145 -17.73 -40.24 33.71
C HIS A 145 -17.29 -41.34 34.70
N PRO A 146 -17.10 -41.01 36.00
CA PRO A 146 -18.21 -41.22 36.96
C PRO A 146 -18.46 -40.13 38.04
N LEU A 147 -17.68 -39.04 38.19
CA LEU A 147 -17.75 -38.18 39.40
C LEU A 147 -18.07 -36.68 39.24
N ALA A 148 -18.18 -36.12 38.03
CA ALA A 148 -18.57 -34.72 37.82
C ALA A 148 -19.94 -34.65 37.12
N PRO A 149 -20.85 -33.71 37.43
CA PRO A 149 -22.17 -33.65 36.78
C PRO A 149 -22.00 -33.57 35.25
N ARG A 150 -22.72 -34.45 34.52
CA ARG A 150 -22.68 -34.61 33.07
C ARG A 150 -22.44 -33.27 32.35
N PRO A 151 -21.35 -33.09 31.57
CA PRO A 151 -21.30 -31.97 30.65
C PRO A 151 -22.49 -32.13 29.70
N THR A 152 -23.37 -31.14 29.65
CA THR A 152 -24.44 -31.09 28.65
C THR A 152 -23.78 -30.86 27.30
N TYR A 153 -23.46 -31.95 26.60
CA TYR A 153 -22.93 -31.90 25.25
C TYR A 153 -23.89 -31.12 24.36
N THR A 154 -23.34 -30.17 23.61
CA THR A 154 -24.10 -29.43 22.63
C THR A 154 -23.75 -29.93 21.24
N HIS A 155 -24.68 -29.83 20.29
CA HIS A 155 -24.39 -30.20 18.90
C HIS A 155 -23.31 -29.30 18.26
N ALA A 156 -22.89 -28.22 18.93
CA ALA A 156 -21.80 -27.34 18.50
C ALA A 156 -20.40 -27.86 18.86
N ASP A 157 -20.29 -28.86 19.73
CA ASP A 157 -19.01 -29.41 20.17
C ASP A 157 -18.29 -30.09 18.99
N GLY A 158 -17.01 -29.75 18.79
CA GLY A 158 -16.19 -30.28 17.69
C GLY A 158 -16.30 -29.54 16.36
N VAL A 159 -17.31 -28.67 16.18
CA VAL A 159 -17.59 -28.02 14.88
C VAL A 159 -16.44 -27.13 14.44
N TRP A 160 -15.87 -26.33 15.35
CA TRP A 160 -14.79 -25.41 14.99
C TRP A 160 -13.49 -26.17 14.64
N GLN A 161 -13.19 -27.27 15.31
CA GLN A 161 -12.04 -28.13 15.01
C GLN A 161 -12.18 -28.77 13.62
N ILE A 162 -13.39 -29.22 13.27
CA ILE A 162 -13.68 -29.80 11.94
C ILE A 162 -13.55 -28.73 10.86
N VAL A 163 -14.18 -27.56 11.04
CA VAL A 163 -14.08 -26.44 10.09
C VAL A 163 -12.62 -26.05 9.88
N PHE A 164 -11.85 -25.95 10.97
CA PHE A 164 -10.42 -25.64 10.91
C PHE A 164 -9.62 -26.70 10.14
N VAL A 165 -9.77 -27.99 10.49
CA VAL A 165 -9.06 -29.08 9.82
C VAL A 165 -9.41 -29.17 8.34
N VAL A 166 -10.71 -29.07 7.99
CA VAL A 166 -11.16 -29.08 6.58
C VAL A 166 -10.57 -27.89 5.82
N PHE A 167 -10.56 -26.69 6.39
CA PHE A 167 -9.95 -25.52 5.78
C PHE A 167 -8.44 -25.70 5.53
N ILE A 168 -7.70 -26.24 6.51
CA ILE A 168 -6.25 -26.49 6.40
C ILE A 168 -5.96 -27.55 5.32
N ILE A 169 -6.77 -28.61 5.23
CA ILE A 169 -6.67 -29.65 4.20
C ILE A 169 -6.76 -29.03 2.78
N TYR A 170 -7.65 -28.06 2.57
CA TYR A 170 -7.81 -27.40 1.28
C TYR A 170 -6.75 -26.33 0.98
N SER A 171 -6.25 -25.64 2.00
CA SER A 171 -5.41 -24.44 1.83
C SER A 171 -3.90 -24.70 1.93
N LEU A 172 -3.46 -25.58 2.84
CA LEU A 172 -2.04 -25.76 3.17
C LEU A 172 -1.52 -27.17 2.91
N VAL A 173 -2.37 -28.19 2.93
CA VAL A 173 -1.93 -29.57 2.73
C VAL A 173 -1.83 -29.90 1.23
N PRO A 174 -0.67 -30.36 0.74
CA PRO A 174 -0.42 -30.59 -0.68
C PRO A 174 -1.04 -31.90 -1.19
N LEU A 175 -2.37 -31.98 -1.18
CA LEU A 175 -3.14 -33.15 -1.61
C LEU A 175 -3.75 -32.96 -2.99
N ARG A 176 -4.08 -34.08 -3.65
CA ARG A 176 -4.94 -34.03 -4.84
C ARG A 176 -6.30 -33.48 -4.43
N THR A 177 -6.87 -32.60 -5.26
CA THR A 177 -8.19 -31.99 -5.01
C THR A 177 -9.25 -33.01 -4.66
N LEU A 178 -9.27 -34.15 -5.35
CA LEU A 178 -10.21 -35.25 -5.05
C LEU A 178 -10.07 -35.78 -3.62
N LEU A 179 -8.84 -35.99 -3.13
CA LEU A 179 -8.61 -36.49 -1.76
C LEU A 179 -9.01 -35.45 -0.73
N ALA A 180 -8.70 -34.17 -0.97
CA ALA A 180 -9.14 -33.07 -0.11
C ALA A 180 -10.68 -33.00 -0.02
N VAL A 181 -11.39 -33.17 -1.15
CA VAL A 181 -12.85 -33.22 -1.19
C VAL A 181 -13.41 -34.43 -0.44
N ILE A 182 -12.81 -35.61 -0.62
CA ILE A 182 -13.23 -36.82 0.11
C ILE A 182 -13.09 -36.59 1.63
N CYS A 183 -11.96 -36.08 2.11
CA CYS A 183 -11.78 -35.75 3.53
C CYS A 183 -12.76 -34.65 3.99
N GLY A 184 -12.95 -33.61 3.18
CA GLY A 184 -13.86 -32.50 3.45
C GLY A 184 -15.33 -32.89 3.54
N VAL A 185 -15.73 -34.03 2.97
CA VAL A 185 -17.10 -34.58 3.08
C VAL A 185 -17.20 -35.63 4.17
N ILE A 186 -16.24 -36.56 4.29
CA ILE A 186 -16.31 -37.67 5.25
C ILE A 186 -16.24 -37.17 6.70
N ILE A 187 -15.34 -36.23 7.01
CA ILE A 187 -15.14 -35.76 8.40
C ILE A 187 -16.39 -35.02 8.93
N PRO A 188 -16.99 -34.08 8.18
CA PRO A 188 -18.22 -33.45 8.65
C PRO A 188 -19.43 -34.38 8.62
N ALA A 189 -19.51 -35.30 7.65
CA ALA A 189 -20.59 -36.28 7.60
C ALA A 189 -20.56 -37.22 8.81
N SER A 190 -19.38 -37.68 9.24
CA SER A 190 -19.26 -38.52 10.44
C SER A 190 -19.64 -37.76 11.71
N HIS A 191 -19.30 -36.48 11.83
CA HIS A 191 -19.75 -35.63 12.95
C HIS A 191 -21.27 -35.49 12.98
N VAL A 192 -21.89 -35.19 11.84
CA VAL A 192 -23.36 -35.10 11.72
C VAL A 192 -24.03 -36.43 12.11
N VAL A 193 -23.48 -37.58 11.68
CA VAL A 193 -23.98 -38.90 12.06
C VAL A 193 -23.87 -39.10 13.57
N VAL A 194 -22.74 -38.77 14.19
CA VAL A 194 -22.56 -38.88 15.64
C VAL A 194 -23.57 -37.99 16.38
N CYS A 195 -23.73 -36.73 15.99
CA CYS A 195 -24.73 -35.82 16.60
C CYS A 195 -26.17 -36.31 16.47
N ILE A 196 -26.52 -37.01 15.38
CA ILE A 196 -27.87 -37.60 15.21
C ILE A 196 -28.05 -38.83 16.11
N VAL A 197 -27.01 -39.67 16.25
CA VAL A 197 -27.04 -40.89 17.06
C VAL A 197 -27.04 -40.57 18.56
N THR A 198 -26.31 -39.53 18.99
CA THR A 198 -26.22 -39.10 20.38
C THR A 198 -27.32 -38.10 20.80
N LYS A 199 -28.36 -37.93 19.97
CA LYS A 199 -29.48 -37.03 20.30
C LYS A 199 -30.13 -37.41 21.63
N THR A 200 -30.36 -36.43 22.49
CA THR A 200 -31.09 -36.62 23.76
C THR A 200 -32.57 -36.28 23.53
N GLU A 201 -33.50 -37.12 24.00
CA GLU A 201 -34.96 -37.00 23.71
C GLU A 201 -35.61 -35.71 24.24
N ASN A 202 -34.91 -34.89 25.03
CA ASN A 202 -35.47 -33.77 25.78
C ASN A 202 -35.15 -32.37 25.21
N ASP A 203 -34.46 -32.27 24.07
CA ASP A 203 -34.08 -30.98 23.46
C ASP A 203 -35.01 -30.65 22.27
N SER A 204 -35.75 -29.54 22.34
CA SER A 204 -36.73 -29.13 21.31
C SER A 204 -36.07 -28.45 20.09
N ASP A 205 -34.81 -28.01 20.19
CA ASP A 205 -34.15 -27.16 19.18
C ASP A 205 -32.90 -27.79 18.53
N TRP A 206 -32.61 -29.06 18.79
CA TRP A 206 -31.45 -29.80 18.26
C TRP A 206 -31.28 -29.69 16.73
N TRP A 207 -32.40 -29.72 15.99
CA TRP A 207 -32.39 -29.68 14.52
C TRP A 207 -31.91 -28.33 13.98
N ARG A 208 -32.16 -27.23 14.71
CA ARG A 208 -31.71 -25.88 14.30
C ARG A 208 -30.19 -25.78 14.35
N GLN A 209 -29.58 -26.29 15.42
CA GLN A 209 -28.12 -26.34 15.57
C GLN A 209 -27.49 -27.28 14.53
N LEU A 210 -28.10 -28.45 14.28
CA LEU A 210 -27.62 -29.38 13.27
C LEU A 210 -27.66 -28.79 11.85
N VAL A 211 -28.74 -28.09 11.50
CA VAL A 211 -28.85 -27.39 10.20
C VAL A 211 -27.80 -26.28 10.08
N ALA A 212 -27.56 -25.51 11.15
CA ALA A 212 -26.51 -24.49 11.17
C ALA A 212 -25.11 -25.09 10.95
N ASN A 213 -24.81 -26.22 11.58
CA ASN A 213 -23.55 -26.95 11.39
C ASN A 213 -23.39 -27.45 9.95
N ILE A 214 -24.44 -28.03 9.36
CA ILE A 214 -24.43 -28.47 7.95
C ILE A 214 -24.15 -27.29 7.01
N ILE A 215 -24.78 -26.13 7.24
CA ILE A 215 -24.53 -24.92 6.45
C ILE A 215 -23.06 -24.49 6.58
N LEU A 216 -22.49 -24.50 7.79
CA LEU A 216 -21.07 -24.18 8.01
C LEU A 216 -20.14 -25.16 7.29
N PHE A 217 -20.43 -26.46 7.36
CA PHE A 217 -19.64 -27.50 6.69
C PHE A 217 -19.70 -27.40 5.16
N VAL A 218 -20.86 -27.09 4.60
CA VAL A 218 -20.99 -26.79 3.16
C VAL A 218 -20.20 -25.53 2.80
N SER A 219 -20.31 -24.48 3.62
CA SER A 219 -19.64 -23.20 3.38
C SER A 219 -18.12 -23.33 3.37
N VAL A 220 -17.53 -24.03 4.34
CA VAL A 220 -16.06 -24.25 4.39
C VAL A 220 -15.58 -25.14 3.23
N ASN A 221 -16.38 -26.11 2.78
CA ASN A 221 -16.03 -26.92 1.61
C ASN A 221 -16.04 -26.09 0.32
N VAL A 222 -17.04 -25.24 0.12
CA VAL A 222 -17.10 -24.34 -1.05
C VAL A 222 -15.93 -23.35 -1.02
N ALA A 223 -15.67 -22.71 0.12
CA ALA A 223 -14.55 -21.80 0.31
C ALA A 223 -13.20 -22.51 0.08
N GLY A 224 -13.03 -23.71 0.63
CA GLY A 224 -11.83 -24.53 0.48
C GLY A 224 -11.57 -24.94 -0.97
N ILE A 225 -12.60 -25.40 -1.70
CA ILE A 225 -12.49 -25.74 -3.13
C ILE A 225 -12.09 -24.49 -3.94
N PHE A 226 -12.72 -23.35 -3.65
CA PHE A 226 -12.40 -22.09 -4.31
C PHE A 226 -10.93 -21.69 -4.08
N ILE A 227 -10.49 -21.63 -2.82
CA ILE A 227 -9.11 -21.28 -2.45
C ILE A 227 -8.11 -22.24 -3.09
N ASN A 228 -8.35 -23.55 -3.01
CA ASN A 228 -7.46 -24.55 -3.59
C ASN A 228 -7.32 -24.37 -5.11
N ASN A 229 -8.42 -24.10 -5.82
CA ASN A 229 -8.40 -23.84 -7.26
C ASN A 229 -7.65 -22.54 -7.62
N VAL A 230 -7.89 -21.46 -6.87
CA VAL A 230 -7.18 -20.18 -7.07
C VAL A 230 -5.69 -20.34 -6.81
N THR A 231 -5.32 -20.97 -5.70
CA THR A 231 -3.92 -21.23 -5.33
C THR A 231 -3.21 -22.08 -6.38
N GLN A 232 -3.83 -23.15 -6.88
CA GLN A 232 -3.23 -23.98 -7.94
C GLN A 232 -3.03 -23.21 -9.25
N ARG A 233 -3.99 -22.35 -9.63
CA ARG A 233 -3.86 -21.51 -10.83
C ARG A 233 -2.76 -20.47 -10.66
N ALA A 234 -2.75 -19.77 -9.54
CA ALA A 234 -1.74 -18.77 -9.20
C ALA A 234 -0.34 -19.39 -9.23
N GLN A 235 -0.14 -20.52 -8.55
CA GLN A 235 1.15 -21.23 -8.53
C GLN A 235 1.64 -21.66 -9.91
N ARG A 236 0.73 -22.12 -10.79
CA ARG A 236 1.09 -22.51 -12.17
C ARG A 236 1.44 -21.30 -13.02
N LYS A 237 0.69 -20.21 -12.91
CA LYS A 237 1.01 -18.94 -13.59
C LYS A 237 2.36 -18.40 -13.13
N THR A 238 2.57 -18.28 -11.82
CA THR A 238 3.84 -17.83 -11.25
C THR A 238 5.02 -18.70 -11.67
N PHE A 239 4.84 -20.02 -11.76
CA PHE A 239 5.89 -20.92 -12.25
C PHE A 239 6.29 -20.62 -13.70
N VAL A 240 5.31 -20.41 -14.59
CA VAL A 240 5.57 -20.06 -16.00
C VAL A 240 6.23 -18.70 -16.10
N ASP A 241 5.74 -17.70 -15.37
CA ASP A 241 6.30 -16.34 -15.36
C ASP A 241 7.76 -16.35 -14.85
N THR A 242 8.01 -17.08 -13.76
CA THR A 242 9.36 -17.26 -13.20
C THR A 242 10.29 -17.92 -14.21
N ARG A 243 9.83 -18.97 -14.91
CA ARG A 243 10.61 -19.65 -15.93
C ARG A 243 10.95 -18.72 -17.09
N ASN A 244 9.97 -17.97 -17.59
CA ASN A 244 10.17 -17.04 -18.70
C ASN A 244 11.14 -15.92 -18.30
N CYS A 245 11.05 -15.43 -17.06
CA CYS A 245 12.01 -14.46 -16.51
C CYS A 245 13.43 -15.03 -16.41
N ILE A 246 13.59 -16.28 -15.94
CA ILE A 246 14.91 -16.94 -15.86
C ILE A 246 15.48 -17.16 -17.27
N ALA A 247 14.64 -17.55 -18.24
CA ALA A 247 15.05 -17.73 -19.62
C ALA A 247 15.55 -16.41 -20.22
N ALA A 248 14.80 -15.31 -20.06
CA ALA A 248 15.21 -13.98 -20.51
C ALA A 248 16.50 -13.51 -19.81
N ARG A 249 16.64 -13.74 -18.50
CA ARG A 249 17.88 -13.42 -17.78
C ARG A 249 19.08 -14.21 -18.30
N LYS A 250 18.89 -15.50 -18.61
CA LYS A 250 19.95 -16.35 -19.16
C LYS A 250 20.37 -15.88 -20.55
N GLU A 251 19.42 -15.46 -21.38
CA GLU A 251 19.68 -14.89 -22.70
C GLU A 251 20.50 -13.60 -22.59
N ILE A 252 20.10 -12.66 -21.73
CA ILE A 252 20.85 -11.43 -21.45
C ILE A 252 22.27 -11.74 -20.95
N GLN A 253 22.43 -12.73 -20.07
CA GLN A 253 23.75 -13.10 -19.56
C GLN A 253 24.64 -13.71 -20.65
N GLN A 254 24.06 -14.49 -21.58
CA GLN A 254 24.77 -14.99 -22.75
C GLN A 254 25.15 -13.88 -23.73
N GLU A 255 24.31 -12.87 -23.91
CA GLU A 255 24.64 -11.68 -24.71
C GLU A 255 25.74 -10.85 -24.05
N ASN A 256 25.69 -10.66 -22.72
CA ASN A 256 26.74 -9.98 -21.97
C ASN A 256 28.08 -10.72 -22.03
N GLU A 257 28.10 -12.06 -21.88
CA GLU A 257 29.33 -12.86 -22.05
C GLU A 257 29.88 -12.77 -23.49
N LYS A 258 29.01 -12.69 -24.51
CA LYS A 258 29.42 -12.44 -25.90
C LYS A 258 30.00 -11.04 -26.06
N LEU A 259 29.38 -10.02 -25.48
CA LEU A 259 29.88 -8.64 -25.48
C LEU A 259 31.23 -8.54 -24.76
N GLU A 260 31.40 -9.20 -23.62
CA GLU A 260 32.64 -9.23 -22.86
C GLU A 260 33.76 -9.95 -23.65
N ARG A 261 33.45 -11.07 -24.31
CA ARG A 261 34.40 -11.74 -25.23
C ARG A 261 34.78 -10.88 -26.43
N LEU A 262 33.83 -10.13 -27.00
CA LEU A 262 34.10 -9.19 -28.08
C LEU A 262 34.94 -8.00 -27.59
N LEU A 263 34.67 -7.49 -26.39
CA LEU A 263 35.40 -6.37 -25.80
C LEU A 263 36.84 -6.76 -25.43
N LEU A 264 37.06 -7.96 -24.89
CA LEU A 264 38.39 -8.53 -24.62
C LEU A 264 39.14 -8.94 -25.89
N SER A 265 38.45 -9.08 -27.03
CA SER A 265 39.11 -9.25 -28.34
C SER A 265 39.65 -7.94 -28.92
N VAL A 266 39.24 -6.79 -28.36
CA VAL A 266 39.58 -5.43 -28.85
C VAL A 266 40.53 -4.68 -27.88
N LEU A 267 40.70 -5.12 -26.63
CA LEU A 267 41.58 -4.47 -25.63
C LEU A 267 42.61 -5.43 -25.00
N PRO A 268 43.91 -5.08 -24.90
CA PRO A 268 44.95 -5.97 -24.34
C PRO A 268 44.85 -6.15 -22.82
N GLN A 269 45.12 -7.36 -22.33
CA GLN A 269 44.98 -7.77 -20.91
C GLN A 269 45.77 -6.94 -19.89
N HIS A 270 46.83 -6.23 -20.28
CA HIS A 270 47.66 -5.44 -19.35
C HIS A 270 46.98 -4.15 -18.84
N VAL A 271 46.00 -3.62 -19.58
CA VAL A 271 45.30 -2.36 -19.21
C VAL A 271 44.16 -2.62 -18.21
N ALA A 272 43.54 -3.81 -18.26
CA ALA A 272 42.44 -4.16 -17.37
C ALA A 272 42.92 -4.52 -15.94
N SER A 273 44.16 -4.98 -15.76
CA SER A 273 44.77 -5.21 -14.45
C SER A 273 45.23 -3.91 -13.78
N GLU A 274 45.76 -2.95 -14.55
CA GLU A 274 46.21 -1.64 -14.03
C GLU A 274 45.05 -0.84 -13.39
N VAL A 275 43.86 -0.87 -13.99
CA VAL A 275 42.67 -0.19 -13.45
C VAL A 275 42.13 -0.85 -12.16
N LYS A 276 42.45 -2.12 -11.93
CA LYS A 276 42.05 -2.86 -10.73
C LYS A 276 43.01 -2.59 -9.56
N ASP A 277 44.30 -2.41 -9.85
CA ASP A 277 45.32 -2.19 -8.82
C ASP A 277 45.32 -0.74 -8.29
N ASP A 278 44.84 0.22 -9.08
CA ASP A 278 44.75 1.65 -8.73
C ASP A 278 43.67 1.95 -7.66
N ILE A 279 42.73 1.03 -7.43
CA ILE A 279 41.68 1.13 -6.40
C ILE A 279 42.18 0.73 -5.00
N THR A 280 43.30 0.00 -4.92
CA THR A 280 43.83 -0.58 -3.68
C THR A 280 44.96 0.21 -3.01
N MET A 281 45.51 1.24 -3.67
CA MET A 281 46.76 1.90 -3.27
C MET A 281 46.60 3.39 -2.89
N ARG A 282 45.63 3.73 -2.03
CA ARG A 282 45.63 5.02 -1.32
C ARG A 282 45.53 4.82 0.19
N ASP A 283 46.59 4.27 0.76
CA ASP A 283 46.89 4.50 2.16
C ASP A 283 48.41 4.62 2.32
N ASN A 284 48.89 5.85 2.55
CA ASN A 284 50.22 6.13 3.08
C ASN A 284 50.24 7.57 3.64
N GLU A 285 49.88 7.63 4.92
CA GLU A 285 50.45 8.44 6.01
C GLU A 285 51.15 9.77 5.65
N ARG A 286 50.53 10.88 6.11
CA ARG A 286 51.26 12.08 6.55
C ARG A 286 50.85 12.43 7.98
N GLN A 287 51.83 12.35 8.88
CA GLN A 287 51.80 12.78 10.27
C GLN A 287 51.29 14.23 10.41
N PHE A 288 50.17 14.36 11.11
CA PHE A 288 49.56 15.58 11.66
C PHE A 288 49.23 16.73 10.70
N HIS A 289 47.98 16.78 10.26
CA HIS A 289 47.32 18.03 9.86
C HIS A 289 46.66 18.66 11.10
N LYS A 290 46.84 19.98 11.28
CA LYS A 290 46.13 20.79 12.28
C LYS A 290 44.62 20.49 12.21
N ILE A 291 44.07 19.99 13.30
CA ILE A 291 42.65 19.65 13.41
C ILE A 291 41.87 20.94 13.63
N TYR A 292 41.16 21.39 12.60
CA TYR A 292 40.05 22.31 12.75
C TYR A 292 38.83 21.47 13.14
N ILE A 293 38.51 21.40 14.43
CA ILE A 293 37.28 20.76 14.90
C ILE A 293 36.12 21.69 14.55
N HIS A 294 35.45 21.39 13.44
CA HIS A 294 34.13 21.92 13.17
C HIS A 294 33.11 20.91 13.72
N HIS A 295 32.26 21.37 14.65
CA HIS A 295 31.11 20.60 15.11
C HIS A 295 30.12 20.46 13.96
N TYR A 296 30.22 19.36 13.20
CA TYR A 296 29.22 19.00 12.21
C TYR A 296 28.10 18.26 12.91
N GLU A 297 26.91 18.84 12.93
CA GLU A 297 25.73 18.12 13.40
C GLU A 297 25.43 16.95 12.46
N PRO A 298 25.23 15.72 12.98
CA PRO A 298 25.03 14.51 12.18
C PRO A 298 23.75 14.49 11.33
N VAL A 299 22.89 15.51 11.47
CA VAL A 299 21.56 15.58 10.83
C VAL A 299 21.65 15.76 9.30
N SER A 300 22.64 16.52 8.80
CA SER A 300 22.77 16.81 7.36
C SER A 300 23.39 15.65 6.55
N MET A 301 24.35 14.92 7.14
CA MET A 301 24.97 13.78 6.47
C MET A 301 23.98 12.62 6.28
N GLY A 302 23.11 12.37 7.25
CA GLY A 302 22.09 11.33 7.16
C GLY A 302 21.14 11.55 5.98
N GLY A 303 20.66 12.78 5.76
CA GLY A 303 19.77 13.06 4.64
C GLY A 303 20.44 12.99 3.27
N LEU A 304 21.70 13.40 3.16
CA LEU A 304 22.47 13.24 1.92
C LEU A 304 22.68 11.76 1.57
N VAL A 305 22.99 10.90 2.56
CA VAL A 305 23.10 9.45 2.36
C VAL A 305 21.77 8.86 1.91
N VAL A 306 20.67 9.22 2.58
CA VAL A 306 19.31 8.77 2.22
C VAL A 306 18.94 9.18 0.79
N LEU A 307 19.23 10.42 0.40
CA LEU A 307 19.03 10.88 -0.97
C LEU A 307 19.87 10.11 -1.99
N GLN A 308 21.14 9.85 -1.70
CA GLN A 308 22.04 9.11 -2.59
C GLN A 308 21.57 7.66 -2.77
N MET A 309 21.13 7.01 -1.68
CA MET A 309 20.60 5.65 -1.73
C MET A 309 19.31 5.55 -2.55
N PHE A 310 18.46 6.59 -2.50
CA PHE A 310 17.16 6.57 -3.16
C PHE A 310 17.22 7.04 -4.63
N PHE A 311 17.96 8.11 -4.93
CA PHE A 311 17.99 8.73 -6.26
C PHE A 311 19.26 8.41 -7.07
N GLY A 312 20.27 7.78 -6.46
CA GLY A 312 21.55 7.51 -7.12
C GLY A 312 22.19 8.79 -7.66
N TYR A 313 22.60 8.79 -8.93
CA TYR A 313 23.22 9.95 -9.58
C TYR A 313 22.27 11.15 -9.74
N ASN A 314 20.95 10.94 -9.75
CA ASN A 314 19.97 12.02 -9.97
C ASN A 314 19.91 13.03 -8.80
N ILE A 315 20.57 12.75 -7.66
CA ILE A 315 20.71 13.72 -6.56
C ILE A 315 21.37 15.03 -7.00
N VAL A 316 22.21 15.00 -8.04
CA VAL A 316 22.96 16.17 -8.53
C VAL A 316 22.03 17.36 -8.80
N TYR A 317 20.83 17.13 -9.33
CA TYR A 317 19.85 18.19 -9.59
C TYR A 317 19.39 18.89 -8.31
N LEU A 318 19.15 18.14 -7.23
CA LEU A 318 18.78 18.69 -5.93
C LEU A 318 19.92 19.50 -5.31
N LEU A 319 21.17 19.01 -5.43
CA LEU A 319 22.35 19.68 -4.90
C LEU A 319 22.64 21.00 -5.63
N VAL A 320 22.57 21.00 -6.96
CA VAL A 320 22.77 22.20 -7.79
C VAL A 320 21.70 23.24 -7.47
N CYS A 321 20.43 22.81 -7.35
CA CYS A 321 19.33 23.70 -6.95
C CYS A 321 19.59 24.31 -5.56
N ALA A 322 19.89 23.48 -4.56
CA ALA A 322 20.12 23.93 -3.19
C ALA A 322 21.31 24.89 -3.07
N ALA A 323 22.42 24.61 -3.76
CA ALA A 323 23.61 25.47 -3.77
C ALA A 323 23.32 26.82 -4.46
N SER A 324 22.66 26.79 -5.63
CA SER A 324 22.31 28.00 -6.38
C SER A 324 21.40 28.93 -5.59
N VAL A 325 20.42 28.37 -4.88
CA VAL A 325 19.52 29.15 -4.02
C VAL A 325 20.28 29.82 -2.88
N TYR A 326 21.23 29.12 -2.23
CA TYR A 326 22.03 29.75 -1.17
C TYR A 326 22.86 30.93 -1.67
N VAL A 327 23.42 30.82 -2.88
CA VAL A 327 24.13 31.93 -3.54
C VAL A 327 23.18 33.11 -3.79
N ILE A 328 21.95 32.85 -4.27
CA ILE A 328 20.94 33.90 -4.46
C ILE A 328 20.58 34.56 -3.13
N LEU A 329 20.39 33.78 -2.06
CA LEU A 329 20.11 34.31 -0.73
C LEU A 329 21.27 35.17 -0.19
N LEU A 330 22.52 34.77 -0.40
CA LEU A 330 23.70 35.57 -0.06
C LEU A 330 23.74 36.90 -0.82
N LEU A 331 23.54 36.85 -2.15
CA LEU A 331 23.57 38.03 -3.02
C LEU A 331 22.43 39.02 -2.71
N THR A 332 21.23 38.50 -2.46
CA THR A 332 20.06 39.31 -2.12
C THR A 332 20.16 39.87 -0.70
N SER A 333 20.70 39.12 0.25
CA SER A 333 20.96 39.62 1.61
C SER A 333 21.98 40.76 1.62
N TRP A 334 22.92 40.82 0.67
CA TRP A 334 23.90 41.90 0.58
C TRP A 334 23.38 43.14 -0.16
N LYS A 335 22.55 42.97 -1.20
CA LYS A 335 22.09 44.08 -2.06
C LYS A 335 20.65 44.55 -1.83
N CYS A 336 19.70 43.65 -1.60
CA CYS A 336 18.26 43.96 -1.58
C CYS A 336 17.48 42.90 -0.77
N GLN A 337 17.46 43.06 0.55
CA GLN A 337 16.86 42.08 1.47
C GLN A 337 15.36 41.85 1.19
N ASN A 338 14.63 42.90 0.82
CA ASN A 338 13.18 42.89 0.56
C ASN A 338 12.76 42.14 -0.72
N GLY A 339 13.70 41.75 -1.58
CA GLY A 339 13.43 41.03 -2.83
C GLY A 339 13.80 39.55 -2.82
N SER A 340 14.38 39.05 -1.71
CA SER A 340 14.96 37.71 -1.62
C SER A 340 13.96 36.59 -1.89
N GLY A 341 12.76 36.65 -1.30
CA GLY A 341 11.70 35.65 -1.51
C GLY A 341 11.24 35.55 -2.97
N VAL A 342 11.03 36.70 -3.63
CA VAL A 342 10.63 36.74 -5.05
C VAL A 342 11.75 36.23 -5.94
N ALA A 343 13.01 36.63 -5.69
CA ALA A 343 14.16 36.16 -6.45
C ALA A 343 14.33 34.63 -6.38
N VAL A 344 14.18 34.05 -5.19
CA VAL A 344 14.22 32.59 -5.01
C VAL A 344 13.05 31.91 -5.71
N ALA A 345 11.83 32.43 -5.59
CA ALA A 345 10.66 31.85 -6.27
C ALA A 345 10.81 31.86 -7.79
N VAL A 346 11.25 32.98 -8.38
CA VAL A 346 11.50 33.09 -9.83
C VAL A 346 12.59 32.11 -10.26
N PHE A 347 13.70 32.04 -9.52
CA PHE A 347 14.76 31.08 -9.81
C PHE A 347 14.25 29.63 -9.78
N ILE A 348 13.50 29.24 -8.76
CA ILE A 348 12.97 27.88 -8.63
C ILE A 348 12.04 27.52 -9.78
N PHE A 349 11.12 28.41 -10.16
CA PHE A 349 10.24 28.14 -11.29
C PHE A 349 11.00 28.05 -12.62
N LEU A 350 11.98 28.93 -12.85
CA LEU A 350 12.85 28.83 -14.03
C LEU A 350 13.67 27.54 -14.01
N PHE A 351 14.22 27.16 -12.86
CA PHE A 351 14.98 25.92 -12.71
C PHE A 351 14.12 24.69 -13.04
N ILE A 352 12.89 24.61 -12.52
CA ILE A 352 11.96 23.51 -12.82
C ILE A 352 11.68 23.45 -14.33
N VAL A 353 11.34 24.59 -14.95
CA VAL A 353 11.03 24.64 -16.40
C VAL A 353 12.25 24.27 -17.24
N ILE A 354 13.44 24.75 -16.88
CA ILE A 354 14.68 24.45 -17.61
C ILE A 354 15.04 22.97 -17.49
N CYS A 355 14.94 22.40 -16.28
CA CYS A 355 15.19 20.99 -16.06
C CYS A 355 14.22 20.10 -16.84
N GLU A 356 12.94 20.45 -16.84
CA GLU A 356 11.89 19.65 -17.48
C GLU A 356 11.89 19.74 -19.01
N LEU A 357 12.23 20.90 -19.58
CA LEU A 357 12.19 21.10 -21.04
C LEU A 357 13.53 20.89 -21.74
N PHE A 358 14.66 21.07 -21.05
CA PHE A 358 15.97 21.19 -21.72
C PHE A 358 17.10 20.35 -21.12
N LEU A 359 17.18 20.19 -19.79
CA LEU A 359 18.37 19.59 -19.17
C LEU A 359 18.25 18.10 -18.82
N VAL A 360 17.06 17.63 -18.42
CA VAL A 360 16.92 16.32 -17.77
C VAL A 360 15.98 15.42 -18.57
N GLU A 361 16.37 14.16 -18.75
CA GLU A 361 15.49 13.14 -19.34
C GLU A 361 14.22 12.98 -18.49
N GLU A 362 13.05 12.88 -19.15
CA GLU A 362 11.73 12.84 -18.52
C GLU A 362 11.65 11.83 -17.36
N LYS A 363 12.13 10.60 -17.58
CA LYS A 363 12.10 9.52 -16.57
C LYS A 363 12.94 9.87 -15.34
N ALA A 364 14.13 10.43 -15.54
CA ALA A 364 15.01 10.84 -14.45
C ALA A 364 14.41 12.02 -13.67
N TRP A 365 13.88 13.03 -14.38
CA TRP A 365 13.24 14.19 -13.76
C TRP A 365 12.00 13.81 -12.95
N HIS A 366 11.14 12.97 -13.51
CA HIS A 366 9.94 12.47 -12.85
C HIS A 366 10.26 11.71 -11.56
N SER A 367 11.39 10.98 -11.52
CA SER A 367 11.82 10.25 -10.32
C SER A 367 12.17 11.17 -9.15
N VAL A 368 12.85 12.31 -9.40
CA VAL A 368 13.28 13.26 -8.35
C VAL A 368 12.26 14.36 -8.03
N ARG A 369 11.20 14.49 -8.85
CA ARG A 369 10.20 15.57 -8.76
C ARG A 369 9.62 15.74 -7.35
N GLY A 370 9.31 14.65 -6.65
CA GLY A 370 8.76 14.70 -5.29
C GLY A 370 9.70 15.41 -4.29
N ALA A 371 10.97 15.04 -4.28
CA ALA A 371 11.98 15.67 -3.42
C ALA A 371 12.26 17.12 -3.85
N GLN A 372 12.24 17.40 -5.16
CA GLN A 372 12.40 18.76 -5.69
C GLN A 372 11.27 19.70 -5.23
N ILE A 373 10.02 19.23 -5.13
CA ILE A 373 8.89 20.02 -4.61
C ILE A 373 9.15 20.39 -3.14
N ILE A 374 9.55 19.43 -2.31
CA ILE A 374 9.82 19.69 -0.90
C ILE A 374 10.97 20.69 -0.74
N LEU A 375 12.07 20.51 -1.48
CA LEU A 375 13.18 21.45 -1.53
C LEU A 375 12.71 22.85 -1.92
N SER A 376 11.92 22.96 -2.99
CA SER A 376 11.37 24.22 -3.51
C SER A 376 10.52 24.94 -2.46
N MET A 377 9.63 24.23 -1.78
CA MET A 377 8.81 24.82 -0.71
C MET A 377 9.65 25.31 0.46
N LYS A 378 10.66 24.53 0.88
CA LYS A 378 11.58 24.90 1.96
C LYS A 378 12.32 26.20 1.64
N VAL A 379 12.94 26.28 0.46
CA VAL A 379 13.79 27.42 0.10
C VAL A 379 12.99 28.67 -0.26
N ILE A 380 11.84 28.54 -0.91
CA ILE A 380 10.95 29.69 -1.17
C ILE A 380 10.41 30.24 0.16
N GLY A 381 9.96 29.36 1.06
CA GLY A 381 9.50 29.76 2.39
C GLY A 381 10.59 30.52 3.16
N LEU A 382 11.80 29.96 3.21
CA LEU A 382 12.97 30.59 3.81
C LEU A 382 13.28 31.97 3.18
N GLY A 383 13.21 32.09 1.85
CA GLY A 383 13.42 33.36 1.16
C GLY A 383 12.40 34.43 1.55
N PHE A 384 11.12 34.07 1.66
CA PHE A 384 10.08 35.02 2.10
C PHE A 384 10.20 35.38 3.59
N ASP A 385 10.62 34.45 4.45
CA ASP A 385 10.83 34.72 5.88
C ASP A 385 12.01 35.70 6.08
N ILE A 386 13.09 35.54 5.32
CA ILE A 386 14.23 36.49 5.29
C ILE A 386 13.79 37.86 4.74
N SER A 387 13.02 37.87 3.65
CA SER A 387 12.51 39.08 3.01
C SER A 387 11.58 39.89 3.92
N SER A 388 10.85 39.21 4.79
CA SER A 388 9.91 39.83 5.73
C SER A 388 10.57 40.25 7.04
N GLY A 389 11.88 40.02 7.19
CA GLY A 389 12.63 40.32 8.40
C GLY A 389 12.31 39.41 9.60
N VAL A 390 11.62 38.29 9.36
CA VAL A 390 11.23 37.33 10.40
C VAL A 390 12.45 36.59 10.96
N MET A 391 13.48 36.40 10.14
CA MET A 391 14.75 35.80 10.53
C MET A 391 15.92 36.31 9.68
N PRO A 392 17.15 36.34 10.23
CA PRO A 392 18.35 36.64 9.44
C PRO A 392 18.75 35.47 8.53
N LEU A 393 19.66 35.73 7.60
CA LEU A 393 20.24 34.71 6.73
C LEU A 393 20.89 33.59 7.57
N PRO A 394 20.52 32.31 7.37
CA PRO A 394 21.13 31.20 8.09
C PRO A 394 22.57 30.93 7.63
N SER A 395 23.37 30.37 8.54
CA SER A 395 24.70 29.83 8.21
C SER A 395 24.58 28.70 7.18
N VAL A 396 25.68 28.41 6.49
CA VAL A 396 25.74 27.30 5.53
C VAL A 396 25.33 25.98 6.22
N THR A 397 25.78 25.77 7.45
CA THR A 397 25.48 24.55 8.22
C THR A 397 24.00 24.43 8.54
N ASP A 398 23.37 25.49 9.05
CA ASP A 398 21.95 25.47 9.40
C ASP A 398 21.07 25.31 8.15
N TYR A 399 21.47 25.94 7.05
CA TYR A 399 20.80 25.81 5.75
C TYR A 399 20.87 24.37 5.22
N MET A 400 22.06 23.76 5.23
CA MET A 400 22.25 22.37 4.81
C MET A 400 21.50 21.39 5.72
N ALA A 401 21.51 21.61 7.04
CA ALA A 401 20.78 20.77 7.99
C ALA A 401 19.26 20.86 7.79
N TYR A 402 18.74 22.05 7.49
CA TYR A 402 17.32 22.25 7.21
C TYR A 402 16.89 21.57 5.91
N ILE A 403 17.64 21.75 4.83
CA ILE A 403 17.28 21.21 3.52
C ILE A 403 17.41 19.69 3.50
N PHE A 404 18.54 19.18 3.98
CA PHE A 404 18.87 17.75 3.97
C PHE A 404 18.50 17.05 5.28
N ASN A 405 17.43 17.49 5.95
CA ASN A 405 16.90 16.76 7.11
C ASN A 405 16.34 15.40 6.65
N ALA A 406 16.93 14.30 7.13
CA ALA A 406 16.57 12.94 6.76
C ALA A 406 15.07 12.60 6.96
N GLY A 407 14.41 13.20 7.95
CA GLY A 407 13.00 12.95 8.26
C GLY A 407 12.03 13.46 7.19
N ASN A 408 12.44 14.45 6.39
CA ASN A 408 11.58 15.06 5.38
C ASN A 408 12.22 15.40 4.04
N VAL A 409 13.34 14.78 3.70
CA VAL A 409 14.03 15.07 2.43
C VAL A 409 13.42 14.34 1.22
N ILE A 410 12.86 13.13 1.39
CA ILE A 410 12.24 12.34 0.29
C ILE A 410 10.72 12.47 0.30
N PHE A 411 10.07 12.07 1.40
CA PHE A 411 8.60 11.98 1.49
C PHE A 411 8.01 12.82 2.61
N GLY A 412 8.81 13.48 3.44
CA GLY A 412 8.30 14.12 4.65
C GLY A 412 7.57 15.46 4.41
N PRO A 413 6.92 15.99 5.45
CA PRO A 413 6.18 17.23 5.37
C PRO A 413 7.11 18.43 5.24
N TRP A 414 6.63 19.46 4.54
CA TRP A 414 7.21 20.79 4.66
C TRP A 414 7.05 21.30 6.10
N ILE A 415 8.13 21.86 6.64
CA ILE A 415 8.17 22.58 7.93
C ILE A 415 8.89 23.90 7.70
N SER A 416 8.51 24.94 8.45
CA SER A 416 9.22 26.22 8.40
C SER A 416 10.64 26.08 8.98
N PHE A 417 11.54 27.00 8.64
CA PHE A 417 12.88 26.99 9.21
C PHE A 417 12.88 27.25 10.72
N GLN A 418 11.93 28.04 11.21
CA GLN A 418 11.75 28.30 12.65
C GLN A 418 11.32 27.03 13.39
N ASP A 419 10.33 26.32 12.85
CA ASP A 419 9.88 25.04 13.42
C ASP A 419 11.02 24.02 13.39
N PHE A 420 11.83 24.00 12.32
CA PHE A 420 13.01 23.14 12.27
C PHE A 420 14.01 23.46 13.38
N LYS A 421 14.30 24.74 13.66
CA LYS A 421 15.18 25.13 14.77
C LYS A 421 14.63 24.75 16.15
N SER A 422 13.30 24.77 16.32
CA SER A 422 12.65 24.37 17.58
C SER A 422 12.89 22.89 17.94
N ILE A 423 13.21 22.04 16.95
CA ILE A 423 13.52 20.62 17.18
C ILE A 423 14.75 20.46 18.09
N TYR A 424 15.78 21.28 17.89
CA TYR A 424 17.01 21.21 18.70
C TYR A 424 16.80 21.61 20.17
N SER A 425 15.79 22.42 20.44
CA SER A 425 15.38 22.79 21.80
C SER A 425 14.39 21.80 22.43
N THR A 426 13.93 20.78 21.69
CA THR A 426 12.92 19.83 22.18
C THR A 426 13.58 18.78 23.09
N ASN A 427 12.99 18.56 24.27
CA ASN A 427 13.47 17.58 25.24
C ASN A 427 13.44 16.15 24.66
N VAL A 428 14.62 15.56 24.47
CA VAL A 428 14.84 14.19 23.92
C VAL A 428 14.05 13.12 24.68
N SER A 429 13.80 13.30 25.98
CA SER A 429 13.03 12.37 26.81
C SER A 429 11.58 12.17 26.36
N LYS A 430 11.00 13.13 25.62
CA LYS A 430 9.65 12.99 25.05
C LYS A 430 9.61 12.20 23.73
N CYS A 431 10.74 12.08 23.02
CA CYS A 431 10.87 11.37 21.74
C CYS A 431 10.87 9.83 21.84
N LEU A 432 10.67 9.27 23.05
CA LEU A 432 10.51 7.84 23.30
C LEU A 432 9.31 7.55 24.22
N SER A 433 8.38 8.50 24.33
CA SER A 433 7.16 8.32 25.10
C SER A 433 6.25 7.25 24.47
N LEU A 434 5.36 6.67 25.28
CA LEU A 434 4.35 5.74 24.80
C LEU A 434 3.44 6.37 23.74
N GLU A 435 3.17 7.68 23.84
CA GLU A 435 2.36 8.43 22.89
C GLU A 435 3.06 8.60 21.54
N TRP A 436 4.37 8.90 21.55
CA TRP A 436 5.20 8.91 20.34
C TRP A 436 5.24 7.53 19.67
N MET A 437 5.49 6.46 20.42
CA MET A 437 5.49 5.08 19.88
C MET A 437 4.13 4.75 19.28
N THR A 438 3.04 5.14 19.96
CA THR A 438 1.68 4.93 19.46
C THR A 438 1.42 5.67 18.15
N LYS A 439 1.91 6.92 18.01
CA LYS A 439 1.80 7.68 16.76
C LYS A 439 2.56 7.00 15.61
N VAL A 440 3.83 6.64 15.84
CA VAL A 440 4.67 5.94 14.83
C VAL A 440 4.02 4.62 14.40
N MET A 441 3.53 3.83 15.35
CA MET A 441 2.85 2.56 15.07
C MET A 441 1.55 2.77 14.30
N LYS A 442 0.69 3.72 14.72
CA LYS A 442 -0.57 4.04 14.03
C LYS A 442 -0.31 4.48 12.60
N SER A 443 0.57 5.47 12.38
CA SER A 443 0.87 5.96 11.03
C SER A 443 1.48 4.85 10.15
N SER A 444 2.35 3.99 10.69
CA SER A 444 2.91 2.86 9.95
C SER A 444 1.86 1.82 9.56
N VAL A 445 0.94 1.47 10.46
CA VAL A 445 -0.16 0.54 10.16
C VAL A 445 -1.10 1.13 9.11
N PHE A 446 -1.53 2.39 9.26
CA PHE A 446 -2.39 3.05 8.28
C PHE A 446 -1.72 3.17 6.90
N SER A 447 -0.41 3.42 6.85
CA SER A 447 0.38 3.40 5.62
C SER A 447 0.25 2.06 4.89
N ILE A 448 0.52 0.94 5.58
CA ILE A 448 0.44 -0.41 4.99
C ILE A 448 -1.00 -0.75 4.55
N LEU A 449 -2.00 -0.37 5.35
CA LEU A 449 -3.40 -0.57 4.99
C LEU A 449 -3.78 0.22 3.73
N CYS A 450 -3.33 1.47 3.61
CA CYS A 450 -3.59 2.30 2.44
C CYS A 450 -2.93 1.74 1.17
N LEU A 451 -1.69 1.26 1.29
CA LEU A 451 -0.99 0.61 0.18
C LEU A 451 -1.71 -0.67 -0.26
N SER A 452 -2.14 -1.48 0.70
CA SER A 452 -2.89 -2.72 0.44
C SER A 452 -4.24 -2.44 -0.22
N PHE A 453 -4.92 -1.36 0.18
CA PHE A 453 -6.16 -0.95 -0.45
C PHE A 453 -5.96 -0.45 -1.88
N SER A 454 -4.95 0.41 -2.08
CA SER A 454 -4.62 0.99 -3.38
C SER A 454 -4.27 -0.08 -4.43
N THR A 455 -3.51 -1.11 -4.02
CA THR A 455 -2.99 -2.13 -4.95
C THR A 455 -3.87 -3.38 -5.06
N CYS A 456 -4.45 -3.85 -3.95
CA CYS A 456 -5.11 -5.16 -3.89
C CYS A 456 -6.62 -5.09 -3.63
N PHE A 457 -7.06 -4.33 -2.62
CA PHE A 457 -8.47 -4.42 -2.20
C PHE A 457 -9.42 -3.61 -3.08
N GLY A 458 -8.99 -2.49 -3.65
CA GLY A 458 -9.86 -1.63 -4.47
C GLY A 458 -10.48 -2.37 -5.67
N SER A 459 -9.69 -3.17 -6.37
CA SER A 459 -10.14 -3.98 -7.51
C SER A 459 -10.98 -5.20 -7.11
N TRP A 460 -10.80 -5.70 -5.88
CA TRP A 460 -11.58 -6.83 -5.37
C TRP A 460 -12.96 -6.40 -4.83
N ILE A 461 -13.02 -5.27 -4.13
CA ILE A 461 -14.27 -4.76 -3.52
C ILE A 461 -15.18 -4.16 -4.60
N ILE A 462 -14.61 -3.37 -5.53
CA ILE A 462 -15.36 -2.75 -6.62
C ILE A 462 -15.05 -3.51 -7.91
N LEU A 463 -15.85 -4.55 -8.14
CA LEU A 463 -15.77 -5.40 -9.33
C LEU A 463 -15.92 -4.57 -10.61
N ASP A 464 -15.26 -5.03 -11.68
CA ASP A 464 -15.40 -4.48 -13.04
C ASP A 464 -16.83 -4.63 -13.56
N GLY A 465 -17.69 -3.70 -13.16
CA GLY A 465 -19.03 -3.55 -13.72
C GLY A 465 -19.01 -2.76 -15.03
N ASN A 466 -20.10 -2.85 -15.79
CA ASN A 466 -20.32 -2.06 -17.01
C ASN A 466 -20.57 -0.56 -16.75
N TYR A 467 -20.64 -0.13 -15.48
CA TYR A 467 -20.95 1.25 -15.11
C TYR A 467 -19.68 2.12 -15.07
N LYS A 468 -19.53 2.98 -16.10
CA LYS A 468 -18.38 3.88 -16.28
C LYS A 468 -18.02 4.71 -15.04
N TRP A 469 -19.03 5.23 -14.32
CA TRP A 469 -18.83 6.05 -13.13
C TRP A 469 -18.31 5.27 -11.91
N VAL A 470 -18.71 4.01 -11.78
CA VAL A 470 -18.21 3.13 -10.70
C VAL A 470 -16.73 2.81 -10.93
N ARG A 471 -16.35 2.57 -12.19
CA ARG A 471 -14.95 2.41 -12.60
C ARG A 471 -14.14 3.67 -12.33
N ALA A 472 -14.65 4.84 -12.75
CA ALA A 472 -13.99 6.12 -12.49
C ALA A 472 -13.80 6.41 -11.00
N TYR A 473 -14.82 6.12 -10.17
CA TYR A 473 -14.71 6.25 -8.73
C TYR A 473 -13.64 5.33 -8.14
N ARG A 474 -13.60 4.05 -8.55
CA ARG A 474 -12.59 3.08 -8.08
C ARG A 474 -11.18 3.52 -8.44
N ASP A 475 -10.95 3.90 -9.70
CA ASP A 475 -9.62 4.28 -10.18
C ASP A 475 -9.14 5.55 -9.45
N ALA A 476 -10.03 6.54 -9.33
CA ALA A 476 -9.77 7.74 -8.53
C ALA A 476 -9.50 7.40 -7.05
N GLN A 477 -10.22 6.43 -6.47
CA GLN A 477 -10.05 6.00 -5.08
C GLN A 477 -8.69 5.31 -4.89
N SER A 478 -8.28 4.43 -5.79
CA SER A 478 -6.95 3.79 -5.73
C SER A 478 -5.83 4.83 -5.72
N PHE A 479 -5.94 5.87 -6.56
CA PHE A 479 -5.02 7.00 -6.55
C PHE A 479 -5.00 7.73 -5.21
N ARG A 480 -6.16 8.07 -4.63
CA ARG A 480 -6.21 8.74 -3.31
C ARG A 480 -5.60 7.90 -2.19
N PHE A 481 -5.82 6.58 -2.19
CA PHE A 481 -5.22 5.67 -1.21
C PHE A 481 -3.70 5.52 -1.40
N SER A 482 -3.19 5.58 -2.63
CA SER A 482 -1.74 5.66 -2.88
C SER A 482 -1.14 6.93 -2.29
N HIS A 483 -1.85 8.06 -2.38
CA HIS A 483 -1.45 9.32 -1.77
C HIS A 483 -1.49 9.24 -0.24
N TYR A 484 -2.54 8.66 0.36
CA TYR A 484 -2.61 8.45 1.82
C TYR A 484 -1.46 7.58 2.33
N PHE A 485 -1.06 6.55 1.57
CA PHE A 485 0.14 5.76 1.88
C PHE A 485 1.37 6.66 2.00
N VAL A 486 1.66 7.49 1.00
CA VAL A 486 2.82 8.41 1.03
C VAL A 486 2.70 9.41 2.19
N CYS A 487 1.51 9.95 2.46
CA CYS A 487 1.30 10.85 3.60
C CYS A 487 1.54 10.17 4.95
N PHE A 488 1.12 8.92 5.14
CA PHE A 488 1.38 8.22 6.40
C PHE A 488 2.85 7.80 6.54
N VAL A 489 3.55 7.47 5.44
CA VAL A 489 5.01 7.32 5.46
C VAL A 489 5.69 8.62 5.87
N SER A 490 5.24 9.75 5.30
CA SER A 490 5.70 11.11 5.63
C SER A 490 5.58 11.44 7.11
N GLU A 491 4.43 11.10 7.72
CA GLU A 491 4.21 11.27 9.16
C GLU A 491 5.13 10.36 9.99
N THR A 492 5.29 9.10 9.57
CA THR A 492 6.18 8.15 10.25
C THR A 492 7.63 8.61 10.21
N THR A 493 8.16 9.02 9.06
CA THR A 493 9.56 9.47 8.94
C THR A 493 9.79 10.78 9.69
N ALA A 494 8.82 11.69 9.68
CA ALA A 494 8.89 12.94 10.45
C ALA A 494 8.88 12.66 11.96
N ALA A 495 7.99 11.79 12.43
CA ALA A 495 7.92 11.41 13.83
C ALA A 495 9.20 10.69 14.29
N LEU A 496 9.73 9.77 13.47
CA LEU A 496 11.00 9.07 13.75
C LEU A 496 12.20 10.02 13.81
N ALA A 497 12.19 11.09 13.00
CA ALA A 497 13.20 12.14 13.03
C ALA A 497 12.99 13.16 14.17
N GLY A 498 11.98 12.99 15.03
CA GLY A 498 11.69 13.89 16.14
C GLY A 498 11.03 15.21 15.74
N ILE A 499 10.47 15.31 14.53
CA ILE A 499 9.81 16.52 14.04
C ILE A 499 8.40 16.63 14.67
N SER A 500 8.22 17.60 15.57
CA SER A 500 6.93 17.94 16.17
C SER A 500 6.80 19.46 16.34
N PRO A 501 6.20 20.19 15.37
CA PRO A 501 6.03 21.62 15.47
C PRO A 501 4.97 21.98 16.54
N GLY A 502 5.38 22.70 17.58
CA GLY A 502 4.52 23.16 18.68
C GLY A 502 4.64 22.35 19.98
N ASP A 503 4.14 22.92 21.09
CA ASP A 503 4.33 22.37 22.45
C ASP A 503 3.43 21.16 22.78
N ILE A 504 2.34 20.90 22.04
CA ILE A 504 1.31 19.93 22.43
C ILE A 504 0.66 19.31 21.17
N GLU A 505 0.51 17.98 21.17
CA GLU A 505 -0.02 17.06 20.15
C GLU A 505 1.00 16.45 19.16
N TYR A 506 1.47 15.27 19.57
CA TYR A 506 2.48 14.40 18.99
C TYR A 506 2.45 14.24 17.46
N GLY A 507 3.38 14.93 16.81
CA GLY A 507 3.82 14.69 15.43
C GLY A 507 3.06 15.49 14.36
N VAL A 508 3.71 15.69 13.21
CA VAL A 508 3.09 16.37 12.06
C VAL A 508 1.95 15.52 11.51
N THR A 509 0.78 16.13 11.28
CA THR A 509 -0.31 15.53 10.51
C THR A 509 -0.23 16.00 9.07
N VAL A 510 -0.16 15.08 8.12
CA VAL A 510 0.00 15.39 6.69
C VAL A 510 -1.34 15.38 5.97
N THR A 511 -2.22 14.44 6.30
CA THR A 511 -3.53 14.29 5.63
C THR A 511 -4.61 13.85 6.60
N ARG A 512 -5.89 14.11 6.28
CA ARG A 512 -7.05 13.61 7.02
C ARG A 512 -7.99 12.86 6.07
N PRO A 513 -7.81 11.52 5.89
CA PRO A 513 -8.51 10.77 4.85
C PRO A 513 -10.04 10.80 4.98
N LEU A 514 -10.58 10.78 6.21
CA LEU A 514 -12.03 10.83 6.44
C LEU A 514 -12.67 12.12 5.91
N SER A 515 -12.02 13.27 6.09
CA SER A 515 -12.49 14.56 5.56
C SER A 515 -12.35 14.67 4.03
N VAL A 516 -11.60 13.78 3.40
CA VAL A 516 -11.41 13.73 1.94
C VAL A 516 -12.39 12.75 1.29
N GLU A 517 -12.59 11.56 1.88
CA GLU A 517 -13.50 10.54 1.34
C GLU A 517 -14.98 10.81 1.68
N LEU A 518 -15.26 11.44 2.82
CA LEU A 518 -16.60 11.87 3.23
C LEU A 518 -16.64 13.40 3.41
N PRO A 519 -16.37 14.18 2.34
CA PRO A 519 -16.21 15.61 2.47
C PRO A 519 -17.56 16.29 2.67
N ARG A 520 -17.58 17.30 3.52
CA ARG A 520 -18.70 18.25 3.53
C ARG A 520 -18.68 19.07 2.25
N SER A 521 -17.51 19.55 1.80
CA SER A 521 -17.32 20.43 0.63
C SER A 521 -15.96 20.22 -0.05
N LEU A 522 -15.79 20.69 -1.29
CA LEU A 522 -14.49 20.63 -1.99
C LEU A 522 -13.42 21.48 -1.29
N VAL A 523 -13.80 22.58 -0.63
CA VAL A 523 -12.86 23.36 0.19
C VAL A 523 -12.29 22.50 1.32
N GLU A 524 -13.09 21.63 1.93
CA GLU A 524 -12.61 20.71 2.96
C GLU A 524 -11.62 19.70 2.38
N VAL A 525 -11.91 19.15 1.20
CA VAL A 525 -11.03 18.21 0.49
C VAL A 525 -9.66 18.84 0.27
N VAL A 526 -9.60 20.03 -0.35
CA VAL A 526 -8.32 20.64 -0.72
C VAL A 526 -7.50 21.12 0.48
N THR A 527 -8.16 21.40 1.60
CA THR A 527 -7.47 21.75 2.85
C THR A 527 -6.91 20.54 3.59
N ASN A 528 -7.58 19.39 3.50
CA ASN A 528 -7.22 18.17 4.23
C ASN A 528 -6.45 17.15 3.39
N TRP A 529 -6.34 17.38 2.07
CA TRP A 529 -5.56 16.55 1.16
C TRP A 529 -4.09 16.48 1.58
N ASN A 530 -3.42 17.63 1.69
CA ASN A 530 -2.04 17.77 2.14
C ASN A 530 -1.92 19.05 2.98
N LEU A 531 -1.97 18.92 4.31
CA LEU A 531 -1.97 20.03 5.25
C LEU A 531 -0.69 20.88 5.16
N PRO A 532 0.53 20.30 5.14
CA PRO A 532 1.77 21.07 4.99
C PRO A 532 1.78 21.92 3.72
N MET A 533 1.43 21.35 2.57
CA MET A 533 1.35 22.06 1.29
C MET A 533 0.27 23.14 1.34
N HIS A 534 -0.91 22.85 1.89
CA HIS A 534 -1.98 23.83 2.06
C HIS A 534 -1.53 25.02 2.92
N ASN A 535 -0.87 24.77 4.05
CA ASN A 535 -0.39 25.79 4.97
C ASN A 535 0.70 26.66 4.34
N TRP A 536 1.60 26.04 3.57
CA TRP A 536 2.62 26.75 2.79
C TRP A 536 1.99 27.66 1.73
N LEU A 537 1.13 27.11 0.87
CA LEU A 537 0.40 27.86 -0.16
C LEU A 537 -0.42 28.99 0.44
N LYS A 538 -1.09 28.73 1.57
CA LYS A 538 -1.88 29.73 2.28
C LYS A 538 -1.01 30.88 2.78
N THR A 539 0.18 30.59 3.29
CA THR A 539 1.09 31.58 3.90
C THR A 539 1.83 32.40 2.85
N TYR A 540 2.46 31.74 1.88
CA TYR A 540 3.38 32.38 0.95
C TYR A 540 2.76 32.74 -0.41
N VAL A 541 1.55 32.30 -0.72
CA VAL A 541 0.88 32.63 -1.99
C VAL A 541 -0.47 33.30 -1.75
N PHE A 542 -1.40 32.60 -1.10
CA PHE A 542 -2.78 33.05 -0.97
C PHE A 542 -2.91 34.34 -0.16
N LYS A 543 -2.25 34.45 1.01
CA LYS A 543 -2.30 35.67 1.83
C LYS A 543 -1.73 36.89 1.11
N ILE A 544 -0.67 36.70 0.32
CA ILE A 544 -0.03 37.76 -0.47
C ILE A 544 -0.94 38.21 -1.62
N ALA A 545 -1.63 37.27 -2.28
CA ALA A 545 -2.56 37.57 -3.36
C ALA A 545 -3.94 38.09 -2.90
N ARG A 546 -4.32 37.83 -1.63
CA ARG A 546 -5.65 38.13 -1.09
C ARG A 546 -6.09 39.61 -1.21
N PRO A 547 -5.21 40.62 -1.03
CA PRO A 547 -5.57 42.03 -1.22
C PRO A 547 -6.12 42.33 -2.62
N HIS A 548 -5.75 41.56 -3.64
CA HIS A 548 -6.21 41.74 -5.02
C HIS A 548 -7.52 40.99 -5.34
N GLY A 549 -8.14 40.34 -4.35
CA GLY A 549 -9.43 39.66 -4.48
C GLY A 549 -9.36 38.15 -4.24
N THR A 550 -10.47 37.59 -3.75
CA THR A 550 -10.51 36.16 -3.36
C THR A 550 -10.40 35.23 -4.56
N PHE A 551 -11.02 35.56 -5.70
CA PHE A 551 -10.94 34.74 -6.91
C PHE A 551 -9.50 34.67 -7.44
N LEU A 552 -8.87 35.83 -7.60
CA LEU A 552 -7.47 35.92 -8.05
C LEU A 552 -6.53 35.19 -7.09
N ALA A 553 -6.72 35.33 -5.78
CA ALA A 553 -5.93 34.62 -4.79
C ALA A 553 -6.06 33.09 -4.92
N VAL A 554 -7.27 32.56 -5.13
CA VAL A 554 -7.47 31.11 -5.36
C VAL A 554 -6.75 30.69 -6.64
N ILE A 555 -6.97 31.38 -7.76
CA ILE A 555 -6.36 31.03 -9.05
C ILE A 555 -4.84 31.07 -8.98
N LEU A 556 -4.24 32.13 -8.43
CA LEU A 556 -2.79 32.23 -8.26
C LEU A 556 -2.24 31.14 -7.35
N THR A 557 -2.99 30.73 -6.32
CA THR A 557 -2.61 29.62 -5.44
C THR A 557 -2.52 28.29 -6.21
N TYR A 558 -3.52 27.99 -7.04
CA TYR A 558 -3.52 26.75 -7.84
C TYR A 558 -2.55 26.80 -9.02
N ILE A 559 -2.29 27.98 -9.60
CA ILE A 559 -1.22 28.16 -10.59
C ILE A 559 0.13 27.88 -9.94
N ALA A 560 0.43 28.48 -8.79
CA ALA A 560 1.68 28.22 -8.06
C ALA A 560 1.82 26.74 -7.68
N SER A 561 0.74 26.12 -7.20
CA SER A 561 0.71 24.69 -6.91
C SER A 561 0.99 23.84 -8.17
N SER A 562 0.38 24.17 -9.30
CA SER A 562 0.60 23.43 -10.56
C SER A 562 2.03 23.53 -11.06
N LEU A 563 2.63 24.74 -11.00
CA LEU A 563 4.01 24.97 -11.43
C LEU A 563 5.04 24.22 -10.58
N LEU A 564 4.78 24.04 -9.28
CA LEU A 564 5.64 23.21 -8.43
C LEU A 564 5.64 21.74 -8.88
N HIS A 565 4.53 21.24 -9.43
CA HIS A 565 4.45 19.90 -10.00
C HIS A 565 5.07 19.79 -11.40
N GLY A 566 5.60 20.88 -11.95
CA GLY A 566 6.13 20.95 -13.32
C GLY A 566 5.06 21.25 -14.37
N LEU A 567 5.46 21.14 -15.64
CA LEU A 567 4.61 21.36 -16.83
C LEU A 567 3.76 20.13 -17.20
N ASN A 568 3.33 19.37 -16.18
CA ASN A 568 2.45 18.22 -16.41
C ASN A 568 1.00 18.69 -16.63
N PHE A 569 0.54 18.58 -17.88
CA PHE A 569 -0.81 19.02 -18.28
C PHE A 569 -1.91 18.39 -17.44
N GLN A 570 -1.83 17.09 -17.15
CA GLN A 570 -2.86 16.37 -16.39
C GLN A 570 -3.00 16.93 -14.97
N LEU A 571 -1.88 17.09 -14.26
CA LEU A 571 -1.88 17.64 -12.90
C LEU A 571 -2.37 19.10 -12.91
N ALA A 572 -1.90 19.91 -13.87
CA ALA A 572 -2.34 21.29 -14.00
C ALA A 572 -3.84 21.41 -14.27
N ALA A 573 -4.38 20.62 -15.20
CA ALA A 573 -5.79 20.61 -15.54
C ALA A 573 -6.67 20.22 -14.34
N VAL A 574 -6.27 19.20 -13.57
CA VAL A 574 -7.00 18.76 -12.37
C VAL A 574 -6.94 19.82 -11.27
N LEU A 575 -5.75 20.36 -10.97
CA LEU A 575 -5.57 21.33 -9.89
C LEU A 575 -6.29 22.65 -10.19
N LEU A 576 -6.18 23.17 -11.41
CA LEU A 576 -6.88 24.41 -11.80
C LEU A 576 -8.39 24.22 -11.80
N SER A 577 -8.88 23.06 -12.27
CA SER A 577 -10.31 22.72 -12.21
C SER A 577 -10.80 22.65 -10.76
N LEU A 578 -10.04 22.00 -9.87
CA LEU A 578 -10.37 21.89 -8.44
C LEU A 578 -10.38 23.26 -7.75
N GLY A 579 -9.47 24.17 -8.13
CA GLY A 579 -9.46 25.55 -7.66
C GLY A 579 -10.71 26.33 -8.10
N LEU A 580 -11.12 26.19 -9.36
CA LEU A 580 -12.36 26.80 -9.86
C LEU A 580 -13.60 26.19 -9.17
N TYR A 581 -13.66 24.87 -9.07
CA TYR A 581 -14.81 24.16 -8.51
C TYR A 581 -15.01 24.52 -7.04
N SER A 582 -13.93 24.52 -6.25
CA SER A 582 -13.99 24.90 -4.84
C SER A 582 -14.41 26.36 -4.64
N TYR A 583 -14.01 27.27 -5.53
CA TYR A 583 -14.46 28.66 -5.51
C TYR A 583 -15.95 28.81 -5.84
N VAL A 584 -16.43 28.16 -6.91
CA VAL A 584 -17.84 28.20 -7.32
C VAL A 584 -18.72 27.59 -6.23
N GLU A 585 -18.38 26.42 -5.70
CA GLU A 585 -19.13 25.78 -4.63
C GLU A 585 -19.17 26.66 -3.37
N MET A 586 -18.02 27.23 -2.96
CA MET A 586 -17.93 28.09 -1.78
C MET A 586 -18.81 29.34 -1.92
N THR A 587 -18.77 30.02 -3.07
CA THR A 587 -19.56 31.23 -3.31
C THR A 587 -21.04 30.93 -3.39
N PHE A 588 -21.42 29.82 -4.04
CA PHE A 588 -22.79 29.35 -4.10
C PHE A 588 -23.36 29.01 -2.72
N ARG A 589 -22.65 28.18 -1.94
CA ARG A 589 -23.03 27.82 -0.56
C ARG A 589 -23.20 29.03 0.35
N ARG A 590 -22.31 30.03 0.24
CA ARG A 590 -22.40 31.27 1.01
C ARG A 590 -23.61 32.11 0.62
N LYS A 591 -24.11 32.00 -0.62
CA LYS A 591 -25.35 32.66 -1.04
C LYS A 591 -26.57 31.90 -0.49
N LEU A 592 -26.56 30.58 -0.56
CA LEU A 592 -27.61 29.74 0.05
C LEU A 592 -27.71 29.91 1.58
N SER A 593 -26.57 30.01 2.28
CA SER A 593 -26.58 30.20 3.73
C SER A 593 -27.27 31.52 4.13
N ARG A 594 -27.12 32.57 3.32
CA ARG A 594 -27.80 33.86 3.54
C ARG A 594 -29.28 33.83 3.18
N ILE A 595 -29.65 33.17 2.08
CA ILE A 595 -31.05 33.09 1.63
C ILE A 595 -31.91 32.29 2.61
N PHE A 596 -31.38 31.17 3.10
CA PHE A 596 -32.11 30.27 3.99
C PHE A 596 -31.81 30.50 5.48
N ASP A 597 -30.99 31.51 5.81
CA ASP A 597 -30.44 31.75 7.14
C ASP A 597 -30.02 30.46 7.87
N ALA A 598 -29.21 29.65 7.18
CA ALA A 598 -28.86 28.29 7.56
C ALA A 598 -27.36 28.02 7.44
N CYS A 599 -26.83 27.15 8.30
CA CYS A 599 -25.43 26.75 8.31
C CYS A 599 -25.04 25.82 7.13
N LEU A 600 -25.03 26.39 5.92
CA LEU A 600 -24.73 25.70 4.65
C LEU A 600 -23.34 26.06 4.08
N GLU A 601 -22.59 26.92 4.77
CA GLU A 601 -21.24 27.29 4.34
C GLU A 601 -20.31 26.06 4.21
N ALA A 602 -19.25 26.25 3.42
CA ALA A 602 -18.29 25.20 3.09
C ALA A 602 -17.57 24.62 4.33
N ARG A 603 -17.38 25.44 5.38
CA ARG A 603 -16.84 25.01 6.67
C ARG A 603 -17.96 24.76 7.67
N SER A 604 -17.70 23.87 8.62
CA SER A 604 -18.63 23.61 9.73
C SER A 604 -18.86 24.86 10.58
N CYS A 605 -20.05 24.92 11.19
CA CYS A 605 -20.46 25.97 12.11
C CYS A 605 -19.43 26.18 13.23
N ARG A 606 -19.09 27.45 13.50
CA ARG A 606 -18.40 27.85 14.73
C ARG A 606 -19.40 27.93 15.88
N GLU A 607 -18.92 27.89 17.13
CA GLU A 607 -19.76 27.97 18.34
C GLU A 607 -20.70 29.19 18.32
N ASN A 608 -20.20 30.33 17.85
CA ASN A 608 -20.97 31.58 17.67
C ASN A 608 -21.52 31.72 16.25
N CYS A 609 -22.33 30.76 15.78
CA CYS A 609 -22.96 30.84 14.46
C CYS A 609 -24.18 31.78 14.49
N PRO A 610 -24.25 32.80 13.60
CA PRO A 610 -25.34 33.78 13.58
C PRO A 610 -26.63 33.26 12.93
N HIS A 611 -26.60 32.10 12.28
CA HIS A 611 -27.74 31.56 11.52
C HIS A 611 -28.82 30.97 12.44
N THR A 612 -30.10 31.20 12.07
CA THR A 612 -31.25 30.62 12.78
C THR A 612 -31.25 29.09 12.72
N TYR A 613 -31.00 28.51 11.54
CA TYR A 613 -30.92 27.05 11.38
C TYR A 613 -29.48 26.56 11.58
N LYS A 614 -29.29 25.77 12.66
CA LYS A 614 -28.00 25.18 13.08
C LYS A 614 -27.92 23.68 12.77
N ASN A 615 -26.73 23.10 12.97
CA ASN A 615 -26.36 21.72 12.57
C ASN A 615 -27.37 20.60 12.94
N ASN A 616 -28.19 20.78 13.97
CA ASN A 616 -29.16 19.77 14.40
C ASN A 616 -30.43 19.70 13.52
N HIS A 617 -30.61 20.64 12.60
CA HIS A 617 -31.80 20.67 11.75
C HIS A 617 -31.66 19.71 10.54
N PRO A 618 -32.64 18.83 10.25
CA PRO A 618 -32.53 17.80 9.21
C PRO A 618 -32.30 18.39 7.81
N TYR A 619 -32.89 19.55 7.51
CA TYR A 619 -32.66 20.29 6.26
C TYR A 619 -31.16 20.55 5.98
N ILE A 620 -30.39 20.88 7.02
CA ILE A 620 -28.95 21.16 6.88
C ILE A 620 -28.19 19.87 6.63
N TRP A 621 -28.55 18.79 7.31
CA TRP A 621 -27.94 17.49 7.11
C TRP A 621 -28.16 16.98 5.68
N ILE A 622 -29.41 17.02 5.19
CA ILE A 622 -29.76 16.61 3.82
C ILE A 622 -29.01 17.46 2.79
N THR A 623 -29.00 18.79 2.96
CA THR A 623 -28.33 19.69 2.00
C THR A 623 -26.81 19.46 1.97
N ASN A 624 -26.18 19.26 3.13
CA ASN A 624 -24.75 18.96 3.19
C ASN A 624 -24.42 17.57 2.66
N LEU A 625 -25.28 16.58 2.87
CA LEU A 625 -25.15 15.26 2.27
C LEU A 625 -25.20 15.35 0.75
N ALA A 626 -26.16 16.11 0.19
CA ALA A 626 -26.27 16.31 -1.25
C ALA A 626 -25.02 16.96 -1.85
N PHE A 627 -24.50 18.02 -1.22
CA PHE A 627 -23.25 18.60 -1.68
C PHE A 627 -22.03 17.69 -1.46
N GLY A 628 -22.01 16.87 -0.40
CA GLY A 628 -20.96 15.88 -0.18
C GLY A 628 -20.94 14.82 -1.27
N CYS A 629 -22.12 14.31 -1.67
CA CYS A 629 -22.27 13.43 -2.82
C CYS A 629 -21.80 14.11 -4.12
N LEU A 630 -22.13 15.40 -4.31
CA LEU A 630 -21.67 16.17 -5.45
C LEU A 630 -20.14 16.35 -5.46
N ALA A 631 -19.52 16.58 -4.30
CA ALA A 631 -18.07 16.65 -4.15
C ALA A 631 -17.40 15.30 -4.49
N ILE A 632 -17.95 14.18 -4.02
CA ILE A 632 -17.48 12.83 -4.37
C ILE A 632 -17.58 12.57 -5.88
N PHE A 633 -18.68 13.00 -6.50
CA PHE A 633 -18.86 12.93 -7.95
C PHE A 633 -17.78 13.72 -8.71
N HIS A 634 -17.51 14.96 -8.29
CA HIS A 634 -16.43 15.76 -8.88
C HIS A 634 -15.04 15.13 -8.68
N LEU A 635 -14.77 14.55 -7.50
CA LEU A 635 -13.51 13.86 -7.22
C LEU A 635 -13.33 12.58 -8.04
N ALA A 636 -14.40 11.80 -8.26
CA ALA A 636 -14.35 10.64 -9.14
C ALA A 636 -14.01 11.05 -10.58
N TYR A 637 -14.63 12.11 -11.07
CA TYR A 637 -14.38 12.66 -12.40
C TYR A 637 -12.94 13.19 -12.57
N LEU A 638 -12.47 14.01 -11.64
CA LEU A 638 -11.13 14.59 -11.71
C LEU A 638 -10.02 13.55 -11.47
N GLY A 639 -10.28 12.55 -10.63
CA GLY A 639 -9.31 11.50 -10.27
C GLY A 639 -9.18 10.36 -11.28
N LEU A 640 -10.14 10.18 -12.20
CA LEU A 640 -10.10 9.13 -13.24
C LEU A 640 -8.82 9.16 -14.09
N MET A 641 -8.17 10.32 -14.17
CA MET A 641 -7.00 10.53 -15.00
C MET A 641 -5.77 9.77 -14.51
N PHE A 642 -5.71 9.46 -13.21
CA PHE A 642 -4.55 8.85 -12.56
C PHE A 642 -4.70 7.33 -12.46
N ASP A 643 -4.81 6.66 -13.61
CA ASP A 643 -4.77 5.20 -13.65
C ASP A 643 -3.34 4.66 -13.49
N SER A 644 -3.25 3.39 -13.06
CA SER A 644 -1.99 2.70 -12.81
C SER A 644 -1.37 2.06 -14.06
N SER A 645 -1.63 2.62 -15.25
CA SER A 645 -1.11 2.05 -16.50
C SER A 645 0.38 2.33 -16.68
N VAL A 646 1.03 1.55 -17.55
CA VAL A 646 2.49 1.60 -17.82
C VAL A 646 2.92 2.97 -18.37
N GLU A 647 2.01 3.70 -19.00
CA GLU A 647 2.22 5.05 -19.54
C GLU A 647 2.39 6.11 -18.44
N ALA A 648 2.01 5.81 -17.19
CA ALA A 648 2.23 6.68 -16.04
C ALA A 648 3.72 7.03 -15.81
N GLU A 649 4.66 6.16 -16.19
CA GLU A 649 6.10 6.39 -15.98
C GLU A 649 6.65 7.58 -16.79
N LYS A 650 6.13 7.79 -18.01
CA LYS A 650 6.54 8.88 -18.90
C LYS A 650 5.66 10.13 -18.77
N GLY A 651 4.54 10.03 -18.05
CA GLY A 651 3.54 11.08 -17.97
C GLY A 651 2.59 11.05 -19.17
N TYR A 652 1.33 11.43 -18.94
CA TYR A 652 0.29 11.37 -19.97
C TYR A 652 0.23 12.64 -20.80
N ASN A 653 -0.04 12.48 -22.10
CA ASN A 653 -0.28 13.58 -23.02
C ASN A 653 -1.66 14.23 -22.79
N MET A 654 -1.79 15.48 -23.26
CA MET A 654 -3.04 16.24 -23.21
C MET A 654 -4.22 15.50 -23.87
N SER A 655 -3.96 14.78 -24.98
CA SER A 655 -4.98 14.01 -25.69
C SER A 655 -5.59 12.91 -24.82
N HIS A 656 -4.74 12.13 -24.13
CA HIS A 656 -5.19 11.13 -23.16
C HIS A 656 -6.04 11.78 -22.07
N THR A 657 -5.60 12.96 -21.60
CA THR A 657 -6.31 13.67 -20.54
C THR A 657 -7.74 14.05 -20.94
N LEU A 658 -7.87 14.65 -22.12
CA LEU A 658 -9.15 15.09 -22.65
C LEU A 658 -10.05 13.92 -23.08
N GLN A 659 -9.47 12.80 -23.52
CA GLN A 659 -10.23 11.64 -23.96
C GLN A 659 -11.00 10.99 -22.79
N LYS A 660 -10.37 10.76 -21.64
CA LYS A 660 -11.06 10.20 -20.46
C LYS A 660 -12.19 11.09 -19.95
N TRP A 661 -12.00 12.41 -20.00
CA TRP A 661 -13.05 13.39 -19.67
C TRP A 661 -14.18 13.43 -20.69
N SER A 662 -13.85 13.26 -21.98
CA SER A 662 -14.81 13.10 -23.06
C SER A 662 -15.63 11.81 -22.91
N ASP A 663 -15.04 10.72 -22.43
CA ASP A 663 -15.76 9.45 -22.19
C ASP A 663 -16.85 9.57 -21.11
N LEU A 664 -16.70 10.54 -20.21
CA LEU A 664 -17.70 10.93 -19.20
C LEU A 664 -18.53 12.16 -19.64
N GLY A 665 -18.43 12.58 -20.90
CA GLY A 665 -19.20 13.68 -21.48
C GLY A 665 -18.91 15.06 -20.87
N PHE A 666 -17.73 15.25 -20.28
CA PHE A 666 -17.36 16.46 -19.53
C PHE A 666 -18.39 16.85 -18.44
N LEU A 667 -19.18 15.89 -17.94
CA LEU A 667 -20.38 16.16 -17.14
C LEU A 667 -20.09 17.02 -15.90
N SER A 668 -18.98 16.76 -15.20
CA SER A 668 -18.56 17.54 -14.04
C SER A 668 -18.32 19.03 -14.35
N HIS A 669 -17.74 19.34 -15.51
CA HIS A 669 -17.53 20.73 -15.94
C HIS A 669 -18.86 21.42 -16.25
N TRP A 670 -19.82 20.70 -16.84
CA TRP A 670 -21.17 21.23 -17.08
C TRP A 670 -21.93 21.48 -15.78
N VAL A 671 -21.81 20.57 -14.81
CA VAL A 671 -22.47 20.71 -13.49
C VAL A 671 -21.92 21.92 -12.73
N ILE A 672 -20.61 22.15 -12.74
CA ILE A 672 -20.05 23.34 -12.07
C ILE A 672 -20.45 24.63 -12.80
N LEU A 673 -20.48 24.62 -14.14
CA LEU A 673 -20.93 25.76 -14.93
C LEU A 673 -22.39 26.10 -14.62
N GLY A 674 -23.27 25.09 -14.59
CA GLY A 674 -24.66 25.23 -14.19
C GLY A 674 -24.81 25.76 -12.76
N THR A 675 -23.98 25.27 -11.83
CA THR A 675 -23.94 25.77 -10.44
C THR A 675 -23.56 27.24 -10.38
N TYR A 676 -22.57 27.67 -11.19
CA TYR A 676 -22.16 29.06 -11.27
C TYR A 676 -23.23 29.95 -11.90
N ILE A 677 -23.87 29.52 -12.99
CA ILE A 677 -24.98 30.26 -13.61
C ILE A 677 -26.14 30.41 -12.61
N PHE A 678 -26.50 29.33 -11.91
CA PHE A 678 -27.56 29.39 -10.90
C PHE A 678 -27.21 30.32 -9.73
N HIS A 679 -25.94 30.35 -9.31
CA HIS A 679 -25.43 31.33 -8.34
C HIS A 679 -25.55 32.78 -8.82
N LEU A 680 -25.45 33.04 -10.13
CA LEU A 680 -25.67 34.38 -10.69
C LEU A 680 -27.15 34.76 -10.75
N MET A 681 -28.04 33.78 -10.97
CA MET A 681 -29.49 34.01 -11.11
C MET A 681 -30.22 34.22 -9.78
N VAL A 682 -29.93 33.38 -8.79
CA VAL A 682 -30.43 33.48 -7.41
C VAL A 682 -29.46 34.28 -6.63
#